data_AF-A0A2D5QC76-F1
#
_entry.id   AF-A0A2D5QC76-F1
#
_cell.length_a   1.000
_cell.length_b   1.000
_cell.length_c   1.000
_cell.angle_alpha   90.00
_cell.angle_beta   90.00
_cell.angle_gamma   90.00
#
_symmetry.space_group_name_H-M   'P 1'
#
loop_
_entity.id
_entity.type
_entity.pdbx_description
1 polymer ?
#
loop_
_entity_poly.entity_id
_entity_poly.type
_entity_poly.pdbx_seq_one_letter_code
_entity_poly.pdbx_strand_id
1 'polypeptide(L)'
;MIQQILENYHKLTSFKKRIIIISFLFFDALILGLTYGNGTINLIDILLLGNLPNDLVWLMQIIESISAGFLLIKLFFDDIPKNNLRTILIMMSPLLLLAVVFITLEALLQGLNTRATITLDLISISTGTLTWASTYLAIAIGLTLTYKVQRYGNFAQSEFFMIGMYLAMILVWSDYFVPMYDAPRDGVLTWSVLSWTLVGAFILTGIAGIIIDRLVYRGFREQNASPQVMMIASLGVALILRALTYLRFGASRNMFEPDADWRMSTMRWEIPTSKFRFNLGQRKLESGQTYNHYNCEQTGIDETTGEPILSRIVSEDSRPFFELYDTNVDCITQATTNYAYYKGIVPAVIFSSVIILLLLLTKTRLGRKMRAVADNPELAASSGINVERIQLTSAFLSAGISGIGGAIFAITLRYNPETAFTLLLPSFAVIVLGTIGSIQGAIVASLIVGFVRALSSPILIGIGSPLERSNYTAMDGVMPYIFLVAVLMIMPEGIGDSYEKWKVDRLRSKRSKEESRKQSGKYKKPSEKITFLLAIFPPTALLGLHNWWNNRTDKAQNMAFLSLGSYVIHRILLFIKNNSFSASACSESCIANSQVDSNLGLITGNNEILQPEDSPYFTDTLSDIDISWFNLMEKEIWFVDSLSSFDTILWPLLPLMIYALALFQCIEFISNESSNKISKKSTSTFQSINTSFANFNHIFFDMGYNFLNRVSSIFNSLISPIIASFSNIINLQYQNLMSSTKKNFPILETRLRYGRESIWGSNITFVLLLSLLFLFMIWLPISDSENWNFNKTLQVSNILLTLSIFILMSFSLNLHTGVTGMVNFGVIFFVGVGAITVGILTAPTEVHGYGWPVLPATIFAILLAASFGWALAYPTARLRMDYFAIVTISLGEIVRVLLAGEPLLRVGSIGSAIGISKYTLPLKNWWFCGPDISVGPDSDYISADACRSDELVNGPANMVGEFLKLSDSNGVIEPAPYMFLLAVMGILSVLLIWWLLETLLSSPWGRILKAIREDEEVAQHHGHNVLTHKAASLALGAGIAGLAGAFWAWKLTGFDPSIMAPARSTFLVWAAFIIGGKANNKGMIIGAFIIVLMEFVFNVLVAAQGSSDLPLHSTADSIDRLFQWSITNQWEVSKIFISITLVGFILQRRIISDIGLSGTFMFLFTLIMLGERSITESFSGGILKVDMAYVKVLLIGCLMLFSLKLNPKGLIPEVPFRPKKELVMKSIVISEGDDK
;
A
#
# COMPACT_ATOMS: atom_id res chain seq x y z
N MET A 1 22.72 49.35 12.54
CA MET A 1 21.27 49.05 12.59
C MET A 1 20.98 47.55 12.44
N ILE A 2 21.34 46.89 11.33
CA ILE A 2 21.08 45.44 11.11
C ILE A 2 21.74 44.54 12.17
N GLN A 3 23.00 44.81 12.56
CA GLN A 3 23.67 44.07 13.66
C GLN A 3 22.94 44.22 15.00
N GLN A 4 22.41 45.40 15.30
CA GLN A 4 21.68 45.66 16.55
C GLN A 4 20.32 44.94 16.55
N ILE A 5 19.67 44.83 15.39
CA ILE A 5 18.46 44.01 15.20
C ILE A 5 18.79 42.53 15.37
N LEU A 6 19.90 42.04 14.80
CA LEU A 6 20.35 40.65 14.95
C LEU A 6 20.68 40.31 16.42
N GLU A 7 21.38 41.19 17.13
CA GLU A 7 21.66 41.00 18.56
C GLU A 7 20.39 40.97 19.41
N ASN A 8 19.45 41.89 19.16
CA ASN A 8 18.14 41.88 19.83
C ASN A 8 17.34 40.63 19.49
N TYR A 9 17.40 40.17 18.23
CA TYR A 9 16.78 38.94 17.80
C TYR A 9 17.38 37.72 18.51
N HIS A 10 18.71 37.62 18.61
CA HIS A 10 19.39 36.53 19.31
C HIS A 10 19.03 36.45 20.80
N LYS A 11 18.74 37.59 21.45
CA LYS A 11 18.27 37.66 22.85
C LYS A 11 16.82 37.18 23.08
N LEU A 12 15.99 37.05 22.04
CA LEU A 12 14.61 36.58 22.17
C LEU A 12 14.54 35.08 22.55
N THR A 13 13.49 34.70 23.29
CA THR A 13 13.17 33.30 23.60
C THR A 13 12.79 32.52 22.32
N SER A 14 12.99 31.20 22.32
CA SER A 14 12.62 30.30 21.19
C SER A 14 11.18 30.56 20.70
N PHE A 15 10.24 30.63 21.64
CA PHE A 15 8.83 30.92 21.38
C PHE A 15 8.63 32.23 20.60
N LYS A 16 9.23 33.35 21.06
CA LYS A 16 9.08 34.65 20.40
C LYS A 16 9.70 34.65 19.00
N LYS A 17 10.86 34.01 18.82
CA LYS A 17 11.52 33.88 17.51
C LYS A 17 10.65 33.14 16.50
N ARG A 18 10.09 31.99 16.90
CA ARG A 18 9.24 31.16 16.04
C ARG A 18 7.93 31.86 15.68
N ILE A 19 7.29 32.55 16.63
CA ILE A 19 6.08 33.35 16.33
C ILE A 19 6.38 34.42 15.28
N ILE A 20 7.46 35.18 15.44
CA ILE A 20 7.82 36.23 14.48
C ILE A 20 8.01 35.64 13.06
N ILE A 21 8.71 34.51 12.95
CA ILE A 21 8.90 33.81 11.65
C ILE A 21 7.55 33.39 11.07
N ILE A 22 6.70 32.74 11.86
CA ILE A 22 5.40 32.24 11.42
C ILE A 22 4.50 33.40 10.95
N SER A 23 4.43 34.47 11.73
CA SER A 23 3.66 35.67 11.37
C SER A 23 4.19 36.33 10.09
N PHE A 24 5.51 36.37 9.91
CA PHE A 24 6.13 36.88 8.69
C PHE A 24 5.75 36.02 7.47
N LEU A 25 5.88 34.70 7.55
CA LEU A 25 5.53 33.78 6.45
C LEU A 25 4.03 33.89 6.08
N PHE A 26 3.14 33.98 7.06
CA PHE A 26 1.72 34.18 6.78
C PHE A 26 1.44 35.53 6.13
N PHE A 27 2.08 36.60 6.62
CA PHE A 27 1.91 37.94 6.06
C PHE A 27 2.43 38.02 4.63
N ASP A 28 3.61 37.44 4.37
CA ASP A 28 4.21 37.40 3.04
C ASP A 28 3.37 36.59 2.06
N ALA A 29 2.98 35.37 2.43
CA ALA A 29 2.23 34.49 1.54
C ALA A 29 0.78 34.95 1.31
N LEU A 30 0.01 35.23 2.37
CA LEU A 30 -1.42 35.52 2.25
C LEU A 30 -1.72 36.94 1.76
N ILE A 31 -1.08 37.93 2.39
CA ILE A 31 -1.41 39.34 2.16
C ILE A 31 -0.60 39.86 0.98
N LEU A 32 0.73 39.88 1.10
CA LEU A 32 1.58 40.45 0.05
C LEU A 32 1.54 39.61 -1.24
N GLY A 33 1.71 38.31 -1.13
CA GLY A 33 1.79 37.37 -2.25
C GLY A 33 0.45 37.13 -2.91
N LEU A 34 -0.39 36.28 -2.31
CA LEU A 34 -1.62 35.79 -2.94
C LEU A 34 -2.62 36.89 -3.25
N THR A 35 -2.79 37.87 -2.36
CA THR A 35 -3.81 38.92 -2.53
C THR A 35 -3.32 40.10 -3.39
N TYR A 36 -2.08 40.57 -3.18
CA TYR A 36 -1.56 41.77 -3.83
C TYR A 36 -0.48 41.53 -4.90
N GLY A 37 -0.02 40.29 -5.11
CA GLY A 37 0.98 39.95 -6.12
C GLY A 37 2.40 40.48 -5.85
N ASN A 38 2.72 40.83 -4.60
CA ASN A 38 3.97 41.49 -4.18
C ASN A 38 4.74 40.73 -3.07
N GLY A 39 4.52 39.42 -2.93
CA GLY A 39 5.22 38.60 -1.91
C GLY A 39 6.69 38.36 -2.26
N THR A 40 7.47 37.77 -1.34
CA THR A 40 8.89 37.46 -1.58
C THR A 40 9.09 36.57 -2.80
N ILE A 41 8.18 35.64 -3.09
CA ILE A 41 8.22 34.79 -4.28
C ILE A 41 7.94 35.59 -5.55
N ASN A 42 7.07 36.61 -5.52
CA ASN A 42 6.89 37.53 -6.66
C ASN A 42 8.16 38.36 -6.91
N LEU A 43 8.88 38.76 -5.85
CA LEU A 43 10.17 39.45 -6.01
C LEU A 43 11.20 38.58 -6.73
N ILE A 44 11.18 37.26 -6.52
CA ILE A 44 12.02 36.32 -7.26
C ILE A 44 11.63 36.28 -8.73
N ASP A 45 10.34 36.30 -9.05
CA ASP A 45 9.88 36.38 -10.45
C ASP A 45 10.30 37.68 -11.13
N ILE A 46 10.19 38.82 -10.42
CA ILE A 46 10.68 40.11 -10.90
C ILE A 46 12.20 40.06 -11.16
N LEU A 47 12.97 39.42 -10.27
CA LEU A 47 14.42 39.20 -10.45
C LEU A 47 14.72 38.31 -11.68
N LEU A 48 13.83 37.39 -12.01
CA LEU A 48 13.88 36.52 -13.18
C LEU A 48 13.25 37.14 -14.44
N LEU A 49 12.98 38.44 -14.43
CA LEU A 49 12.39 39.20 -15.54
C LEU A 49 10.97 38.76 -15.94
N GLY A 50 10.18 38.21 -15.00
CA GLY A 50 8.81 37.79 -15.26
C GLY A 50 8.69 36.50 -16.08
N ASN A 51 9.72 35.65 -16.06
CA ASN A 51 9.76 34.40 -16.80
C ASN A 51 9.13 33.21 -16.03
N LEU A 52 8.71 33.39 -14.76
CA LEU A 52 7.99 32.34 -14.06
C LEU A 52 6.51 32.35 -14.47
N PRO A 53 5.88 31.19 -14.69
CA PRO A 53 4.45 31.12 -14.83
C PRO A 53 3.78 31.66 -13.57
N ASN A 54 2.81 32.57 -13.73
CA ASN A 54 2.02 33.09 -12.61
C ASN A 54 1.49 31.96 -11.70
N ASP A 55 1.10 30.84 -12.34
CA ASP A 55 0.66 29.61 -11.68
C ASP A 55 1.65 28.97 -10.73
N LEU A 56 2.94 29.03 -11.04
CA LEU A 56 3.98 28.54 -10.15
C LEU A 56 4.18 29.46 -8.94
N VAL A 57 4.04 30.77 -9.15
CA VAL A 57 4.25 31.79 -8.12
C VAL A 57 3.20 31.64 -7.01
N TRP A 58 1.91 31.59 -7.36
CA TRP A 58 0.86 31.43 -6.35
C TRP A 58 0.85 30.03 -5.72
N LEU A 59 1.22 28.98 -6.45
CA LEU A 59 1.38 27.63 -5.88
C LEU A 59 2.47 27.59 -4.80
N MET A 60 3.62 28.22 -5.05
CA MET A 60 4.69 28.30 -4.05
C MET A 60 4.27 29.09 -2.81
N GLN A 61 3.45 30.13 -2.97
CA GLN A 61 2.89 30.90 -1.85
C GLN A 61 1.86 30.10 -1.04
N ILE A 62 1.05 29.27 -1.70
CA ILE A 62 0.18 28.32 -1.00
C ILE A 62 1.01 27.35 -0.16
N ILE A 63 2.08 26.79 -0.73
CA ILE A 63 3.00 25.90 -0.01
C ILE A 63 3.62 26.62 1.19
N GLU A 64 4.05 27.87 1.03
CA GLU A 64 4.60 28.70 2.10
C GLU A 64 3.58 28.89 3.23
N SER A 65 2.35 29.29 2.92
CA SER A 65 1.30 29.51 3.91
C SER A 65 0.87 28.23 4.64
N ILE A 66 0.74 27.11 3.91
CA ILE A 66 0.47 25.79 4.53
C ILE A 66 1.63 25.38 5.43
N SER A 67 2.88 25.60 5.01
CA SER A 67 4.08 25.32 5.81
C SER A 67 4.14 26.18 7.08
N ALA A 68 3.73 27.45 7.00
CA ALA A 68 3.58 28.32 8.16
C ALA A 68 2.52 27.77 9.14
N GLY A 69 1.42 27.21 8.63
CA GLY A 69 0.41 26.49 9.41
C GLY A 69 0.99 25.29 10.17
N PHE A 70 1.82 24.46 9.52
CA PHE A 70 2.50 23.34 10.19
C PHE A 70 3.51 23.82 11.24
N LEU A 71 4.27 24.89 10.98
CA LEU A 71 5.18 25.49 11.95
C LEU A 71 4.43 26.02 13.18
N LEU A 72 3.23 26.59 12.99
CA LEU A 72 2.36 27.03 14.07
C LEU A 72 1.87 25.87 14.93
N ILE A 73 1.49 24.75 14.32
CA ILE A 73 1.14 23.53 15.07
C ILE A 73 2.36 23.04 15.87
N LYS A 74 3.54 23.01 15.27
CA LYS A 74 4.78 22.58 15.95
C LYS A 74 5.11 23.47 17.15
N LEU A 75 4.86 24.77 17.06
CA LEU A 75 5.01 25.71 18.18
C LEU A 75 4.11 25.32 19.37
N PHE A 76 2.90 24.82 19.12
CA PHE A 76 2.01 24.33 20.19
C PHE A 76 2.57 23.08 20.89
N PHE A 77 3.30 22.23 20.16
CA PHE A 77 3.94 21.03 20.73
C PHE A 77 5.23 21.35 21.48
N ASP A 78 6.12 22.15 20.92
CA ASP A 78 7.46 22.30 21.46
C ASP A 78 7.50 23.33 22.61
N ASP A 79 6.86 24.48 22.41
CA ASP A 79 7.16 25.68 23.20
C ASP A 79 6.07 26.01 24.26
N ILE A 80 4.83 25.53 24.11
CA ILE A 80 3.76 25.76 25.10
C ILE A 80 3.90 24.79 26.30
N PRO A 81 3.84 25.26 27.56
CA PRO A 81 3.91 24.39 28.74
C PRO A 81 2.74 23.40 28.81
N LYS A 82 2.95 22.27 29.49
CA LYS A 82 1.97 21.17 29.65
C LYS A 82 0.76 21.60 30.50
N ASN A 83 -0.14 22.39 29.91
CA ASN A 83 -1.41 22.84 30.50
C ASN A 83 -2.61 22.38 29.66
N ASN A 84 -3.83 22.53 30.19
CA ASN A 84 -5.07 22.21 29.46
C ASN A 84 -5.15 22.97 28.13
N LEU A 85 -4.69 24.23 28.08
CA LEU A 85 -4.65 25.04 26.87
C LEU A 85 -3.80 24.42 25.75
N ARG A 86 -2.61 23.90 26.08
CA ARG A 86 -1.77 23.16 25.12
C ARG A 86 -2.51 21.96 24.56
N THR A 87 -3.18 21.22 25.43
CA THR A 87 -3.94 20.02 25.04
C THR A 87 -5.10 20.38 24.11
N ILE A 88 -5.81 21.46 24.39
CA ILE A 88 -6.90 21.98 23.54
C ILE A 88 -6.36 22.43 22.17
N LEU A 89 -5.28 23.21 22.13
CA LEU A 89 -4.66 23.67 20.88
C LEU A 89 -4.15 22.51 20.02
N ILE A 90 -3.55 21.50 20.66
CA ILE A 90 -3.13 20.27 19.99
C ILE A 90 -4.33 19.51 19.43
N MET A 91 -5.41 19.37 20.22
CA MET A 91 -6.61 18.67 19.78
C MET A 91 -7.31 19.39 18.62
N MET A 92 -7.24 20.73 18.58
CA MET A 92 -7.81 21.56 17.51
C MET A 92 -6.87 21.74 16.31
N SER A 93 -5.65 21.17 16.33
CA SER A 93 -4.68 21.38 15.27
C SER A 93 -5.13 20.94 13.87
N PRO A 94 -5.90 19.84 13.67
CA PRO A 94 -6.38 19.46 12.34
C PRO A 94 -7.39 20.47 11.78
N LEU A 95 -8.30 20.98 12.63
CA LEU A 95 -9.27 22.01 12.26
C LEU A 95 -8.59 23.34 11.95
N LEU A 96 -7.56 23.68 12.71
CA LEU A 96 -6.76 24.88 12.46
C LEU A 96 -6.04 24.79 11.11
N LEU A 97 -5.45 23.63 10.78
CA LEU A 97 -4.80 23.44 9.49
C LEU A 97 -5.78 23.58 8.32
N LEU A 98 -6.98 23.03 8.48
CA LEU A 98 -8.05 23.20 7.50
C LEU A 98 -8.46 24.67 7.38
N ALA A 99 -8.58 25.40 8.49
CA ALA A 99 -8.86 26.83 8.46
C ALA A 99 -7.77 27.61 7.72
N VAL A 100 -6.50 27.26 7.92
CA VAL A 100 -5.38 27.82 7.14
C VAL A 100 -5.58 27.57 5.65
N VAL A 101 -5.92 26.34 5.24
CA VAL A 101 -6.20 26.03 3.83
C VAL A 101 -7.36 26.87 3.28
N PHE A 102 -8.48 27.01 3.98
CA PHE A 102 -9.59 27.86 3.53
C PHE A 102 -9.20 29.34 3.42
N ILE A 103 -8.42 29.86 4.36
CA ILE A 103 -7.90 31.24 4.31
C ILE A 103 -6.94 31.41 3.12
N THR A 104 -6.09 30.42 2.84
CA THR A 104 -5.20 30.45 1.68
C THR A 104 -5.96 30.47 0.37
N LEU A 105 -7.02 29.66 0.25
CA LEU A 105 -7.87 29.60 -0.94
C LEU A 105 -8.67 30.89 -1.13
N GLU A 106 -9.18 31.49 -0.05
CA GLU A 106 -9.84 32.80 -0.13
C GLU A 106 -8.87 33.88 -0.65
N ALA A 107 -7.66 33.96 -0.09
CA ALA A 107 -6.64 34.91 -0.52
C ALA A 107 -6.25 34.71 -1.99
N LEU A 108 -6.07 33.45 -2.41
CA LEU A 108 -5.76 33.08 -3.79
C LEU A 108 -6.85 33.56 -4.76
N LEU A 109 -8.10 33.18 -4.50
CA LEU A 109 -9.21 33.45 -5.43
C LEU A 109 -9.52 34.95 -5.49
N GLN A 110 -9.34 35.67 -4.39
CA GLN A 110 -9.39 37.13 -4.38
C GLN A 110 -8.29 37.74 -5.26
N GLY A 111 -7.05 37.28 -5.12
CA GLY A 111 -5.93 37.76 -5.95
C GLY A 111 -6.08 37.44 -7.43
N LEU A 112 -6.62 36.27 -7.76
CA LEU A 112 -6.91 35.86 -9.15
C LEU A 112 -8.17 36.51 -9.73
N ASN A 113 -8.92 37.29 -8.94
CA ASN A 113 -10.21 37.84 -9.36
C ASN A 113 -11.22 36.77 -9.85
N THR A 114 -11.15 35.57 -9.28
CA THR A 114 -12.04 34.44 -9.61
C THR A 114 -12.90 34.07 -8.41
N ARG A 115 -13.85 33.15 -8.63
CA ARG A 115 -14.76 32.68 -7.59
C ARG A 115 -14.85 31.16 -7.59
N ALA A 116 -14.89 30.57 -6.40
CA ALA A 116 -15.12 29.14 -6.23
C ALA A 116 -16.25 28.91 -5.24
N THR A 117 -17.06 27.88 -5.47
CA THR A 117 -18.14 27.49 -4.56
C THR A 117 -17.92 26.06 -4.13
N ILE A 118 -17.68 25.87 -2.85
CA ILE A 118 -17.43 24.56 -2.23
C ILE A 118 -18.65 24.19 -1.41
N THR A 119 -19.20 23.00 -1.64
CA THR A 119 -20.33 22.47 -0.88
C THR A 119 -19.88 21.25 -0.06
N LEU A 120 -20.00 21.35 1.27
CA LEU A 120 -19.68 20.29 2.21
C LEU A 120 -20.99 19.71 2.75
N ASP A 121 -21.29 18.49 2.36
CA ASP A 121 -22.40 17.70 2.92
C ASP A 121 -21.87 16.90 4.11
N LEU A 122 -22.35 17.23 5.31
CA LEU A 122 -21.82 16.68 6.57
C LEU A 122 -22.01 15.16 6.66
N ILE A 123 -23.13 14.66 6.15
CA ILE A 123 -23.46 13.24 6.19
C ILE A 123 -22.74 12.49 5.10
N SER A 124 -22.61 13.07 3.90
CA SER A 124 -21.78 12.51 2.83
C SER A 124 -20.31 12.38 3.26
N ILE A 125 -19.77 13.40 3.94
CA ILE A 125 -18.39 13.37 4.47
C ILE A 125 -18.26 12.31 5.56
N SER A 126 -19.23 12.22 6.49
CA SER A 126 -19.20 11.23 7.58
C SER A 126 -19.28 9.78 7.06
N THR A 127 -20.23 9.50 6.17
CA THR A 127 -20.40 8.16 5.57
C THR A 127 -19.25 7.80 4.63
N GLY A 128 -18.73 8.76 3.86
CA GLY A 128 -17.50 8.62 3.08
C GLY A 128 -16.29 8.33 3.96
N THR A 129 -16.16 9.03 5.09
CA THR A 129 -15.10 8.81 6.08
C THR A 129 -15.14 7.38 6.59
N LEU A 130 -16.30 6.89 7.00
CA LEU A 130 -16.46 5.52 7.50
C LEU A 130 -16.09 4.48 6.45
N THR A 131 -16.51 4.67 5.20
CA THR A 131 -16.28 3.73 4.10
C THR A 131 -14.78 3.66 3.73
N TRP A 132 -14.08 4.78 3.63
CA TRP A 132 -12.64 4.80 3.36
C TRP A 132 -11.84 4.34 4.58
N ALA A 133 -12.22 4.76 5.78
CA ALA A 133 -11.56 4.37 7.02
C ALA A 133 -11.61 2.85 7.23
N SER A 134 -12.76 2.21 7.03
CA SER A 134 -12.89 0.76 7.16
C SER A 134 -12.03 0.00 6.17
N THR A 135 -12.00 0.45 4.90
CA THR A 135 -11.16 -0.13 3.85
C THR A 135 -9.68 -0.12 4.24
N TYR A 136 -9.15 1.04 4.63
CA TYR A 136 -7.75 1.16 5.06
C TYR A 136 -7.47 0.42 6.37
N LEU A 137 -8.44 0.39 7.29
CA LEU A 137 -8.32 -0.27 8.57
C LEU A 137 -8.13 -1.79 8.42
N ALA A 138 -8.83 -2.43 7.48
CA ALA A 138 -8.73 -3.88 7.25
C ALA A 138 -7.32 -4.33 6.84
N ILE A 139 -6.63 -3.55 6.02
CA ILE A 139 -5.23 -3.80 5.62
C ILE A 139 -4.30 -3.37 6.77
N ALA A 140 -4.53 -2.18 7.35
CA ALA A 140 -3.70 -1.62 8.39
C ALA A 140 -3.61 -2.50 9.63
N ILE A 141 -4.69 -3.18 10.01
CA ILE A 141 -4.69 -4.09 11.17
C ILE A 141 -3.92 -5.38 10.89
N GLY A 142 -4.07 -5.95 9.69
CA GLY A 142 -3.26 -7.09 9.28
C GLY A 142 -1.76 -6.76 9.32
N LEU A 143 -1.39 -5.60 8.80
CA LEU A 143 -0.03 -5.06 8.90
C LEU A 143 0.37 -4.80 10.36
N THR A 144 -0.49 -4.22 11.18
CA THR A 144 -0.21 -3.95 12.60
C THR A 144 0.09 -5.24 13.38
N LEU A 145 -0.66 -6.31 13.09
CA LEU A 145 -0.48 -7.61 13.74
C LEU A 145 0.84 -8.27 13.31
N THR A 146 1.15 -8.26 12.01
CA THR A 146 2.42 -8.77 11.48
C THR A 146 3.61 -7.97 12.01
N TYR A 147 3.56 -6.64 12.03
CA TYR A 147 4.60 -5.82 12.65
C TYR A 147 4.79 -6.13 14.14
N LYS A 148 3.69 -6.29 14.88
CA LYS A 148 3.75 -6.53 16.33
C LYS A 148 4.37 -7.89 16.66
N VAL A 149 3.96 -8.95 15.98
CA VAL A 149 4.36 -10.33 16.32
C VAL A 149 5.60 -10.79 15.53
N GLN A 150 5.71 -10.39 14.25
CA GLN A 150 6.74 -10.86 13.33
C GLN A 150 7.88 -9.84 13.09
N ARG A 151 7.70 -8.56 13.47
CA ARG A 151 8.72 -7.50 13.44
C ARG A 151 9.25 -7.10 12.05
N TYR A 152 8.42 -7.18 11.01
CA TYR A 152 8.74 -6.63 9.69
C TYR A 152 7.49 -6.09 8.98
N GLY A 153 7.69 -5.22 7.99
CA GLY A 153 6.61 -4.74 7.12
C GLY A 153 6.23 -5.74 6.06
N ASN A 154 5.00 -6.26 6.12
CA ASN A 154 4.49 -7.24 5.17
C ASN A 154 3.83 -6.57 3.95
N PHE A 155 4.58 -6.30 2.88
CA PHE A 155 4.04 -5.73 1.63
C PHE A 155 3.04 -6.66 0.92
N ALA A 156 3.05 -7.97 1.19
CA ALA A 156 2.03 -8.88 0.67
C ALA A 156 0.66 -8.73 1.36
N GLN A 157 0.53 -7.89 2.39
CA GLN A 157 -0.72 -7.82 3.15
C GLN A 157 -1.92 -7.37 2.30
N SER A 158 -1.72 -6.44 1.36
CA SER A 158 -2.77 -6.04 0.42
C SER A 158 -3.15 -7.16 -0.53
N GLU A 159 -2.25 -8.09 -0.85
CA GLU A 159 -2.60 -9.21 -1.73
C GLU A 159 -3.53 -10.21 -1.03
N PHE A 160 -3.54 -10.30 0.31
CA PHE A 160 -4.59 -11.02 1.02
C PHE A 160 -5.95 -10.34 0.91
N PHE A 161 -5.96 -9.00 0.85
CA PHE A 161 -7.16 -8.22 0.56
C PHE A 161 -7.61 -8.48 -0.89
N MET A 162 -6.69 -8.54 -1.85
CA MET A 162 -6.98 -8.95 -3.23
C MET A 162 -7.59 -10.35 -3.30
N ILE A 163 -6.99 -11.35 -2.65
CA ILE A 163 -7.53 -12.71 -2.63
C ILE A 163 -8.94 -12.71 -2.04
N GLY A 164 -9.21 -11.90 -1.01
CA GLY A 164 -10.56 -11.69 -0.47
C GLY A 164 -11.57 -11.17 -1.52
N MET A 165 -11.18 -10.17 -2.32
CA MET A 165 -12.03 -9.65 -3.41
C MET A 165 -12.37 -10.75 -4.42
N TYR A 166 -11.37 -11.51 -4.86
CA TYR A 166 -11.58 -12.58 -5.83
C TYR A 166 -12.34 -13.77 -5.24
N LEU A 167 -12.13 -14.13 -3.98
CA LEU A 167 -12.91 -15.18 -3.31
C LEU A 167 -14.41 -14.86 -3.29
N ALA A 168 -14.77 -13.58 -3.13
CA ALA A 168 -16.16 -13.15 -3.23
C ALA A 168 -16.74 -13.40 -4.63
N MET A 169 -15.98 -13.08 -5.68
CA MET A 169 -16.35 -13.42 -7.06
C MET A 169 -16.46 -14.94 -7.27
N ILE A 170 -15.50 -15.72 -6.78
CA ILE A 170 -15.49 -17.19 -6.96
C ILE A 170 -16.77 -17.79 -6.42
N LEU A 171 -17.26 -17.31 -5.29
CA LEU A 171 -18.48 -17.82 -4.67
C LEU A 171 -19.72 -17.49 -5.50
N VAL A 172 -19.85 -16.27 -6.03
CA VAL A 172 -20.97 -15.91 -6.92
C VAL A 172 -20.96 -16.69 -8.24
N TRP A 173 -19.77 -16.99 -8.77
CA TRP A 173 -19.63 -17.79 -9.99
C TRP A 173 -19.70 -19.30 -9.78
N SER A 174 -19.85 -19.75 -8.54
CA SER A 174 -20.00 -21.19 -8.26
C SER A 174 -21.41 -21.64 -8.61
N ASP A 175 -21.53 -22.80 -9.26
CA ASP A 175 -22.83 -23.35 -9.70
C ASP A 175 -23.84 -23.48 -8.54
N TYR A 176 -23.34 -23.61 -7.31
CA TYR A 176 -24.15 -23.66 -6.10
C TYR A 176 -24.86 -22.33 -5.77
N PHE A 177 -24.25 -21.16 -6.01
CA PHE A 177 -24.86 -19.86 -5.67
C PHE A 177 -25.40 -19.10 -6.88
N VAL A 178 -25.11 -19.56 -8.10
CA VAL A 178 -25.57 -18.97 -9.36
C VAL A 178 -27.07 -18.66 -9.40
N PRO A 179 -27.99 -19.56 -8.99
CA PRO A 179 -29.42 -19.27 -9.09
C PRO A 179 -29.88 -18.08 -8.25
N MET A 180 -29.19 -17.79 -7.13
CA MET A 180 -29.50 -16.60 -6.31
C MET A 180 -28.89 -15.32 -6.88
N TYR A 181 -27.75 -15.43 -7.56
CA TYR A 181 -27.06 -14.27 -8.15
C TYR A 181 -27.80 -13.69 -9.36
N ASP A 182 -28.27 -14.55 -10.26
CA ASP A 182 -28.96 -14.16 -11.50
C ASP A 182 -30.48 -13.99 -11.29
N ALA A 183 -30.96 -13.95 -10.04
CA ALA A 183 -32.37 -13.78 -9.72
C ALA A 183 -32.89 -12.40 -10.21
N PRO A 184 -34.18 -12.29 -10.60
CA PRO A 184 -34.77 -11.03 -11.02
C PRO A 184 -34.85 -10.08 -9.84
N ARG A 185 -34.86 -8.79 -10.14
CA ARG A 185 -34.90 -7.75 -9.12
C ARG A 185 -36.27 -7.68 -8.46
N ASP A 186 -36.36 -8.13 -7.21
CA ASP A 186 -37.58 -8.13 -6.40
C ASP A 186 -37.53 -7.11 -5.25
N GLY A 187 -36.33 -6.61 -4.94
CA GLY A 187 -36.07 -5.60 -3.93
C GLY A 187 -35.87 -6.13 -2.52
N VAL A 188 -35.66 -7.43 -2.37
CA VAL A 188 -35.31 -8.10 -1.13
C VAL A 188 -33.82 -8.44 -1.16
N LEU A 189 -33.12 -8.36 -0.02
CA LEU A 189 -31.69 -8.67 0.02
C LEU A 189 -31.45 -10.12 0.40
N THR A 190 -30.67 -10.81 -0.42
CA THR A 190 -30.08 -12.10 -0.09
C THR A 190 -28.83 -11.96 0.79
N TRP A 191 -28.81 -12.64 1.95
CA TRP A 191 -27.77 -12.54 2.98
C TRP A 191 -26.87 -13.77 3.11
N SER A 192 -27.32 -14.98 2.74
CA SER A 192 -26.53 -16.20 2.87
C SER A 192 -25.27 -16.16 2.01
N VAL A 193 -25.38 -15.73 0.74
CA VAL A 193 -24.24 -15.60 -0.19
C VAL A 193 -23.18 -14.68 0.41
N LEU A 194 -23.59 -13.51 0.92
CA LEU A 194 -22.69 -12.56 1.56
C LEU A 194 -22.03 -13.17 2.82
N SER A 195 -22.81 -13.85 3.66
CA SER A 195 -22.32 -14.43 4.92
C SER A 195 -21.29 -15.53 4.68
N TRP A 196 -21.59 -16.47 3.78
CA TRP A 196 -20.65 -17.52 3.35
C TRP A 196 -19.40 -16.93 2.71
N THR A 197 -19.56 -15.84 1.97
CA THR A 197 -18.45 -15.10 1.38
C THR A 197 -17.52 -14.51 2.43
N LEU A 198 -18.03 -13.87 3.48
CA LEU A 198 -17.19 -13.30 4.53
C LEU A 198 -16.46 -14.39 5.33
N VAL A 199 -17.14 -15.50 5.64
CA VAL A 199 -16.54 -16.64 6.37
C VAL A 199 -15.50 -17.35 5.50
N GLY A 200 -15.82 -17.63 4.24
CA GLY A 200 -14.93 -18.23 3.26
C GLY A 200 -13.70 -17.37 3.04
N ALA A 201 -13.88 -16.06 2.85
CA ALA A 201 -12.78 -15.10 2.73
C ALA A 201 -11.86 -15.15 3.95
N PHE A 202 -12.39 -15.08 5.17
CA PHE A 202 -11.58 -15.14 6.39
C PHE A 202 -10.74 -16.43 6.49
N ILE A 203 -11.37 -17.59 6.26
CA ILE A 203 -10.73 -18.89 6.43
C ILE A 203 -9.68 -19.11 5.33
N LEU A 204 -10.05 -18.90 4.07
CA LEU A 204 -9.20 -19.21 2.93
C LEU A 204 -8.03 -18.24 2.81
N THR A 205 -8.24 -16.93 3.01
CA THR A 205 -7.10 -16.00 3.05
C THR A 205 -6.24 -16.25 4.29
N GLY A 206 -6.84 -16.63 5.43
CA GLY A 206 -6.10 -17.05 6.61
C GLY A 206 -5.20 -18.26 6.34
N ILE A 207 -5.70 -19.27 5.64
CA ILE A 207 -4.93 -20.44 5.21
C ILE A 207 -3.83 -20.03 4.23
N ALA A 208 -4.13 -19.15 3.26
CA ALA A 208 -3.12 -18.59 2.36
C ALA A 208 -1.99 -17.90 3.13
N GLY A 209 -2.32 -17.15 4.20
CA GLY A 209 -1.35 -16.56 5.11
C GLY A 209 -0.46 -17.59 5.80
N ILE A 210 -1.02 -18.71 6.27
CA ILE A 210 -0.26 -19.83 6.85
C ILE A 210 0.67 -20.47 5.82
N ILE A 211 0.17 -20.73 4.60
CA ILE A 211 0.93 -21.34 3.51
C ILE A 211 2.16 -20.49 3.19
N ILE A 212 1.97 -19.19 2.99
CA ILE A 212 3.06 -18.26 2.67
C ILE A 212 4.06 -18.15 3.81
N ASP A 213 3.58 -18.03 5.05
CA ASP A 213 4.47 -17.97 6.22
C ASP A 213 5.36 -19.21 6.31
N ARG A 214 4.79 -20.39 6.05
CA ARG A 214 5.50 -21.67 6.11
C ARG A 214 6.48 -21.87 4.96
N LEU A 215 6.08 -21.54 3.73
CA LEU A 215 6.91 -21.75 2.52
C LEU A 215 8.05 -20.72 2.41
N VAL A 216 7.78 -19.48 2.82
CA VAL A 216 8.66 -18.33 2.58
C VAL A 216 9.25 -17.81 3.88
N TYR A 217 8.42 -17.20 4.75
CA TYR A 217 8.93 -16.39 5.86
C TYR A 217 9.65 -17.18 6.94
N ARG A 218 9.19 -18.41 7.23
CA ARG A 218 9.85 -19.33 8.16
C ARG A 218 11.32 -19.52 7.83
N GLY A 219 11.64 -19.78 6.55
CA GLY A 219 13.02 -20.01 6.12
C GLY A 219 13.92 -18.79 6.37
N PHE A 220 13.40 -17.58 6.15
CA PHE A 220 14.13 -16.36 6.46
C PHE A 220 14.33 -16.12 7.96
N ARG A 221 13.34 -16.48 8.79
CA ARG A 221 13.45 -16.38 10.25
C ARG A 221 14.47 -17.37 10.81
N GLU A 222 14.49 -18.60 10.31
CA GLU A 222 15.48 -19.61 10.70
C GLU A 222 16.92 -19.18 10.34
N GLN A 223 17.08 -18.34 9.32
CA GLN A 223 18.37 -17.75 8.92
C GLN A 223 18.71 -16.43 9.64
N ASN A 224 17.90 -15.99 10.62
CA ASN A 224 18.04 -14.69 11.30
C ASN A 224 18.14 -13.51 10.31
N ALA A 225 17.37 -13.56 9.22
CA ALA A 225 17.35 -12.50 8.24
C ALA A 225 16.90 -11.17 8.88
N SER A 226 17.58 -10.07 8.52
CA SER A 226 17.17 -8.73 8.97
C SER A 226 15.72 -8.43 8.58
N PRO A 227 15.00 -7.58 9.35
CA PRO A 227 13.63 -7.15 9.02
C PRO A 227 13.50 -6.59 7.59
N GLN A 228 14.55 -5.92 7.11
CA GLN A 228 14.62 -5.37 5.76
C GLN A 228 14.56 -6.48 4.69
N VAL A 229 15.28 -7.58 4.88
CA VAL A 229 15.26 -8.73 3.97
C VAL A 229 13.89 -9.40 3.99
N MET A 230 13.26 -9.54 5.17
CA MET A 230 11.90 -10.07 5.28
C MET A 230 10.87 -9.18 4.56
N MET A 231 11.01 -7.86 4.70
CA MET A 231 10.17 -6.88 4.03
C MET A 231 10.31 -6.99 2.50
N ILE A 232 11.52 -7.16 1.97
CA ILE A 232 11.71 -7.35 0.53
C ILE A 232 11.22 -8.73 0.07
N ALA A 233 11.39 -9.78 0.86
CA ALA A 233 10.81 -11.09 0.56
C ALA A 233 9.28 -11.01 0.46
N SER A 234 8.63 -10.23 1.33
CA SER A 234 7.18 -10.04 1.27
C SER A 234 6.70 -9.35 -0.01
N LEU A 235 7.54 -8.51 -0.61
CA LEU A 235 7.26 -7.91 -1.90
C LEU A 235 7.36 -8.94 -3.03
N GLY A 236 8.35 -9.83 -2.98
CA GLY A 236 8.44 -10.96 -3.91
C GLY A 236 7.20 -11.87 -3.83
N VAL A 237 6.72 -12.15 -2.61
CA VAL A 237 5.43 -12.85 -2.39
C VAL A 237 4.28 -12.06 -3.01
N ALA A 238 4.24 -10.74 -2.84
CA ALA A 238 3.16 -9.92 -3.35
C ALA A 238 3.06 -10.00 -4.89
N LEU A 239 4.20 -9.92 -5.59
CA LEU A 239 4.28 -10.09 -7.05
C LEU A 239 3.80 -11.46 -7.50
N ILE A 240 4.18 -12.52 -6.77
CA ILE A 240 3.72 -13.89 -7.06
C ILE A 240 2.20 -13.99 -6.92
N LEU A 241 1.64 -13.53 -5.80
CA LEU A 241 0.19 -13.60 -5.56
C LEU A 241 -0.60 -12.84 -6.62
N ARG A 242 -0.18 -11.61 -6.92
CA ARG A 242 -0.83 -10.78 -7.93
C ARG A 242 -0.76 -11.43 -9.31
N ALA A 243 0.40 -11.96 -9.69
CA ALA A 243 0.57 -12.64 -10.96
C ALA A 243 -0.29 -13.90 -11.07
N LEU A 244 -0.39 -14.70 -9.99
CA LEU A 244 -1.29 -15.86 -9.97
C LEU A 244 -2.76 -15.46 -10.14
N THR A 245 -3.19 -14.36 -9.52
CA THR A 245 -4.55 -13.84 -9.69
C THR A 245 -4.80 -13.31 -11.10
N TYR A 246 -3.84 -12.57 -11.69
CA TYR A 246 -3.93 -12.13 -13.08
C TYR A 246 -3.98 -13.29 -14.07
N LEU A 247 -3.12 -14.30 -13.85
CA LEU A 247 -3.12 -15.50 -14.67
C LEU A 247 -4.47 -16.19 -14.58
N ARG A 248 -5.10 -16.29 -13.41
CA ARG A 248 -6.38 -16.97 -13.25
C ARG A 248 -7.59 -16.18 -13.76
N PHE A 249 -7.67 -14.89 -13.48
CA PHE A 249 -8.89 -14.08 -13.67
C PHE A 249 -8.77 -12.99 -14.75
N GLY A 250 -7.59 -12.84 -15.35
CA GLY A 250 -7.30 -11.79 -16.31
C GLY A 250 -7.19 -10.40 -15.69
N ALA A 251 -7.09 -9.39 -16.57
CA ALA A 251 -7.07 -7.98 -16.19
C ALA A 251 -8.43 -7.28 -16.27
N SER A 252 -9.50 -8.05 -16.55
CA SER A 252 -10.86 -7.53 -16.57
C SER A 252 -11.23 -6.92 -15.21
N ARG A 253 -12.04 -5.86 -15.26
CA ARG A 253 -12.54 -5.20 -14.06
C ARG A 253 -13.88 -5.82 -13.70
N ASN A 254 -13.91 -6.51 -12.58
CA ASN A 254 -15.08 -7.25 -12.15
C ASN A 254 -15.66 -6.64 -10.88
N MET A 255 -16.91 -6.98 -10.55
CA MET A 255 -17.57 -6.56 -9.31
C MET A 255 -18.22 -7.77 -8.68
N PHE A 256 -18.22 -7.82 -7.35
CA PHE A 256 -18.98 -8.80 -6.60
C PHE A 256 -20.33 -8.21 -6.25
N GLU A 257 -21.41 -8.86 -6.63
CA GLU A 257 -22.77 -8.49 -6.27
C GLU A 257 -23.40 -9.77 -5.72
N PRO A 258 -23.71 -9.88 -4.40
CA PRO A 258 -24.29 -11.10 -3.86
C PRO A 258 -25.60 -11.49 -4.55
N ASP A 259 -26.33 -10.47 -4.99
CA ASP A 259 -27.64 -10.51 -5.64
C ASP A 259 -27.82 -9.15 -6.34
N ALA A 260 -28.57 -9.13 -7.44
CA ALA A 260 -28.80 -7.95 -8.28
C ALA A 260 -29.43 -6.78 -7.51
N ASP A 261 -30.16 -7.08 -6.42
CA ASP A 261 -30.91 -6.10 -5.64
C ASP A 261 -30.06 -5.22 -4.72
N TRP A 262 -28.83 -5.63 -4.41
CA TRP A 262 -27.89 -4.82 -3.63
C TRP A 262 -27.56 -3.46 -4.28
N ARG A 263 -27.84 -3.30 -5.57
CA ARG A 263 -27.47 -2.11 -6.36
C ARG A 263 -28.65 -1.33 -6.91
N MET A 264 -29.88 -1.64 -6.49
CA MET A 264 -31.02 -0.82 -6.86
C MET A 264 -30.89 0.61 -6.31
N SER A 265 -31.42 1.57 -7.04
CA SER A 265 -31.42 2.99 -6.63
C SER A 265 -32.32 3.27 -5.42
N THR A 266 -33.29 2.39 -5.16
CA THR A 266 -34.21 2.42 -4.00
C THR A 266 -33.56 1.87 -2.72
N MET A 267 -32.53 1.02 -2.82
CA MET A 267 -31.88 0.40 -1.65
C MET A 267 -30.83 1.30 -1.00
N ARG A 268 -31.32 2.34 -0.32
CA ARG A 268 -30.51 3.41 0.28
C ARG A 268 -31.13 3.93 1.57
N TRP A 269 -30.29 4.31 2.53
CA TRP A 269 -30.73 5.12 3.65
C TRP A 269 -30.83 6.57 3.18
N GLU A 270 -32.02 7.15 3.29
CA GLU A 270 -32.24 8.58 3.10
C GLU A 270 -32.04 9.29 4.43
N ILE A 271 -30.85 9.87 4.62
CA ILE A 271 -30.48 10.50 5.88
C ILE A 271 -30.58 12.02 5.74
N PRO A 272 -31.44 12.71 6.51
CA PRO A 272 -31.57 14.17 6.48
C PRO A 272 -30.23 14.84 6.79
N THR A 273 -29.75 15.70 5.90
CA THR A 273 -28.43 16.32 5.98
C THR A 273 -28.49 17.85 6.02
N SER A 274 -27.44 18.44 6.56
CA SER A 274 -27.17 19.87 6.45
C SER A 274 -25.95 20.10 5.56
N LYS A 275 -26.08 21.03 4.62
CA LYS A 275 -25.04 21.38 3.64
C LYS A 275 -24.45 22.73 3.98
N PHE A 276 -23.12 22.76 4.10
CA PHE A 276 -22.35 23.99 4.27
C PHE A 276 -21.78 24.40 2.92
N ARG A 277 -22.22 25.54 2.39
CA ARG A 277 -21.68 26.14 1.17
C ARG A 277 -20.73 27.26 1.53
N PHE A 278 -19.51 27.21 1.03
CA PHE A 278 -18.54 28.30 1.07
C PHE A 278 -18.41 28.92 -0.31
N ASN A 279 -18.64 30.23 -0.40
CA ASN A 279 -18.40 31.01 -1.61
C ASN A 279 -17.10 31.81 -1.40
N LEU A 280 -16.02 31.35 -2.03
CA LEU A 280 -14.68 31.92 -1.90
C LEU A 280 -14.35 32.86 -3.06
N GLY A 281 -13.49 33.84 -2.80
CA GLY A 281 -12.99 34.80 -3.79
C GLY A 281 -13.92 36.00 -3.99
N GLN A 282 -14.16 36.37 -5.25
CA GLN A 282 -15.03 37.51 -5.58
C GLN A 282 -16.51 37.21 -5.27
N ARG A 283 -17.10 38.06 -4.41
CA ARG A 283 -18.48 37.91 -3.92
C ARG A 283 -19.45 39.00 -4.37
N LYS A 284 -18.95 40.10 -4.95
CA LYS A 284 -19.82 41.17 -5.49
C LYS A 284 -20.53 40.69 -6.75
N LEU A 285 -21.81 41.00 -6.86
CA LEU A 285 -22.61 40.68 -8.05
C LEU A 285 -22.45 41.80 -9.11
N GLU A 286 -22.50 41.43 -10.39
CA GLU A 286 -22.57 42.40 -11.49
C GLU A 286 -23.98 42.98 -11.59
N SER A 287 -24.10 44.22 -12.09
CA SER A 287 -25.38 44.92 -12.26
C SER A 287 -26.38 44.06 -13.06
N GLY A 288 -27.53 43.75 -12.45
CA GLY A 288 -28.60 42.93 -13.07
C GLY A 288 -28.54 41.43 -12.77
N GLN A 289 -27.53 40.94 -12.04
CA GLN A 289 -27.49 39.55 -11.57
C GLN A 289 -28.02 39.43 -10.14
N THR A 290 -28.91 38.46 -9.91
CA THR A 290 -29.41 38.13 -8.57
C THR A 290 -28.81 36.83 -8.06
N TYR A 291 -28.59 36.73 -6.74
CA TYR A 291 -28.19 35.49 -6.08
C TYR A 291 -29.33 34.94 -5.25
N ASN A 292 -29.74 33.71 -5.56
CA ASN A 292 -30.76 32.98 -4.81
C ASN A 292 -30.07 32.19 -3.70
N HIS A 293 -30.32 32.57 -2.45
CA HIS A 293 -29.92 31.82 -1.27
C HIS A 293 -30.66 30.50 -1.25
N TYR A 294 -30.03 29.46 -0.73
CA TYR A 294 -30.60 28.13 -0.52
C TYR A 294 -31.51 28.04 0.68
N ASN A 295 -31.43 29.00 1.59
CA ASN A 295 -32.46 29.18 2.60
C ASN A 295 -33.74 29.75 2.00
N CYS A 296 -34.86 29.22 2.48
CA CYS A 296 -36.18 29.55 1.98
C CYS A 296 -36.92 30.45 2.98
N GLU A 297 -37.62 31.45 2.47
CA GLU A 297 -38.51 32.32 3.23
C GLU A 297 -39.93 32.22 2.71
N GLN A 298 -40.91 32.55 3.55
CA GLN A 298 -42.30 32.58 3.15
C GLN A 298 -42.58 33.88 2.38
N THR A 299 -42.82 33.78 1.08
CA THR A 299 -43.09 34.94 0.22
C THR A 299 -44.58 35.18 -0.04
N GLY A 300 -45.44 34.21 0.27
CA GLY A 300 -46.89 34.34 0.12
C GLY A 300 -47.67 33.20 0.75
N ILE A 301 -48.99 33.20 0.52
CA ILE A 301 -49.91 32.11 0.83
C ILE A 301 -50.67 31.83 -0.46
N ASP A 302 -50.78 30.57 -0.86
CA ASP A 302 -51.55 30.18 -2.04
C ASP A 302 -53.04 30.39 -1.76
N GLU A 303 -53.68 31.26 -2.55
CA GLU A 303 -55.08 31.66 -2.37
C GLU A 303 -56.06 30.48 -2.53
N THR A 304 -55.64 29.39 -3.16
CA THR A 304 -56.50 28.21 -3.41
C THR A 304 -56.37 27.11 -2.36
N THR A 305 -55.18 26.90 -1.79
CA THR A 305 -54.88 25.82 -0.85
C THR A 305 -54.68 26.30 0.59
N GLY A 306 -54.44 27.60 0.80
CA GLY A 306 -54.14 28.18 2.11
C GLY A 306 -52.74 27.84 2.64
N GLU A 307 -51.90 27.18 1.84
CA GLU A 307 -50.54 26.78 2.23
C GLU A 307 -49.52 27.92 2.00
N PRO A 308 -48.50 28.04 2.86
CA PRO A 308 -47.45 29.06 2.70
C PRO A 308 -46.58 28.77 1.46
N ILE A 309 -46.47 29.75 0.56
CA ILE A 309 -45.56 29.67 -0.59
C ILE A 309 -44.15 30.01 -0.08
N LEU A 310 -43.30 28.99 0.00
CA LEU A 310 -41.88 29.12 0.33
C LEU A 310 -41.08 29.35 -0.95
N SER A 311 -40.29 30.43 -0.99
CA SER A 311 -39.36 30.67 -2.09
C SER A 311 -37.98 31.10 -1.57
N ARG A 312 -37.00 31.11 -2.47
CA ARG A 312 -35.59 31.33 -2.16
C ARG A 312 -35.34 32.82 -1.89
N ILE A 313 -34.58 33.16 -0.85
CA ILE A 313 -34.22 34.56 -0.57
C ILE A 313 -33.36 35.09 -1.73
N VAL A 314 -33.74 36.20 -2.35
CA VAL A 314 -33.03 36.79 -3.49
C VAL A 314 -32.23 38.01 -3.01
N SER A 315 -30.91 38.01 -3.23
CA SER A 315 -30.04 39.16 -2.92
C SER A 315 -29.41 39.75 -4.18
N GLU A 316 -29.45 41.08 -4.31
CA GLU A 316 -28.89 41.84 -5.43
C GLU A 316 -27.48 42.40 -5.14
N ASP A 317 -27.06 42.48 -3.87
CA ASP A 317 -25.80 43.14 -3.48
C ASP A 317 -24.56 42.23 -3.58
N SER A 318 -24.55 41.12 -2.85
CA SER A 318 -23.38 40.24 -2.77
C SER A 318 -23.71 38.84 -2.27
N ARG A 319 -22.84 37.88 -2.59
CA ARG A 319 -22.96 36.49 -2.14
C ARG A 319 -22.39 36.34 -0.73
N PRO A 320 -23.05 35.62 0.20
CA PRO A 320 -22.52 35.37 1.53
C PRO A 320 -21.26 34.49 1.46
N PHE A 321 -20.30 34.71 2.38
CA PHE A 321 -19.07 33.89 2.46
C PHE A 321 -19.39 32.42 2.75
N PHE A 322 -20.32 32.19 3.68
CA PHE A 322 -20.80 30.87 4.00
C PHE A 322 -22.32 30.88 4.10
N GLU A 323 -22.92 29.75 3.79
CA GLU A 323 -24.34 29.50 3.84
C GLU A 323 -24.57 28.08 4.37
N LEU A 324 -25.47 27.93 5.34
CA LEU A 324 -25.91 26.65 5.87
C LEU A 324 -27.37 26.48 5.49
N TYR A 325 -27.69 25.36 4.85
CA TYR A 325 -29.04 25.02 4.42
C TYR A 325 -29.29 23.51 4.57
N ASP A 326 -30.55 23.15 4.81
CA ASP A 326 -31.03 21.79 5.03
C ASP A 326 -32.23 21.43 4.13
N THR A 327 -32.64 22.32 3.22
CA THR A 327 -33.75 22.12 2.28
C THR A 327 -33.26 21.93 0.84
N ASN A 328 -34.08 21.25 0.03
CA ASN A 328 -33.79 21.02 -1.38
C ASN A 328 -34.22 22.22 -2.27
N VAL A 329 -34.04 22.11 -3.59
CA VAL A 329 -34.36 23.18 -4.57
C VAL A 329 -35.80 23.68 -4.42
N ASP A 330 -36.74 22.78 -4.15
CA ASP A 330 -38.18 23.07 -4.09
C ASP A 330 -38.64 23.68 -2.76
N CYS A 331 -37.72 23.99 -1.83
CA CYS A 331 -37.99 24.62 -0.52
C CYS A 331 -38.93 23.86 0.45
N ILE A 332 -39.53 22.75 0.03
CA ILE A 332 -40.47 21.94 0.81
C ILE A 332 -39.80 20.66 1.34
N THR A 333 -38.97 20.02 0.53
CA THR A 333 -38.31 18.75 0.89
C THR A 333 -37.00 19.00 1.64
N GLN A 334 -36.77 18.23 2.72
CA GLN A 334 -35.48 18.23 3.41
C GLN A 334 -34.40 17.65 2.49
N ALA A 335 -33.21 18.25 2.51
CA ALA A 335 -32.05 17.73 1.82
C ALA A 335 -31.64 16.40 2.47
N THR A 336 -31.71 15.32 1.71
CA THR A 336 -31.26 14.00 2.16
C THR A 336 -29.98 13.60 1.43
N THR A 337 -29.09 12.90 2.13
CA THR A 337 -27.97 12.20 1.51
C THR A 337 -28.34 10.74 1.34
N ASN A 338 -28.28 10.29 0.09
CA ASN A 338 -28.58 8.92 -0.29
C ASN A 338 -27.38 8.01 -0.01
N TYR A 339 -27.39 7.31 1.12
CA TYR A 339 -26.34 6.36 1.48
C TYR A 339 -26.77 4.93 1.14
N ALA A 340 -26.21 4.38 0.07
CA ALA A 340 -26.57 3.04 -0.39
C ALA A 340 -26.23 1.94 0.63
N TYR A 341 -27.10 0.93 0.76
CA TYR A 341 -26.94 -0.15 1.75
C TYR A 341 -25.60 -0.89 1.60
N TYR A 342 -25.22 -1.21 0.36
CA TYR A 342 -23.95 -1.89 0.05
C TYR A 342 -22.70 -1.09 0.48
N LYS A 343 -22.78 0.24 0.59
CA LYS A 343 -21.67 1.06 1.10
C LYS A 343 -21.61 1.06 2.62
N GLY A 344 -22.74 1.06 3.32
CA GLY A 344 -22.78 1.10 4.79
C GLY A 344 -22.51 -0.22 5.48
N ILE A 345 -22.73 -1.35 4.81
CA ILE A 345 -22.37 -2.65 5.37
C ILE A 345 -20.85 -2.82 5.52
N VAL A 346 -20.04 -2.19 4.64
CA VAL A 346 -18.58 -2.26 4.66
C VAL A 346 -18.00 -1.82 6.00
N PRO A 347 -18.25 -0.58 6.50
CA PRO A 347 -17.76 -0.19 7.82
C PRO A 347 -18.34 -1.04 8.95
N ALA A 348 -19.61 -1.45 8.89
CA ALA A 348 -20.22 -2.27 9.93
C ALA A 348 -19.48 -3.61 10.13
N VAL A 349 -19.22 -4.34 9.04
CA VAL A 349 -18.50 -5.62 9.05
C VAL A 349 -17.06 -5.43 9.54
N ILE A 350 -16.35 -4.42 9.03
CA ILE A 350 -14.93 -4.25 9.36
C ILE A 350 -14.73 -3.77 10.78
N PHE A 351 -15.40 -2.71 11.23
CA PHE A 351 -15.26 -2.26 12.62
C PHE A 351 -15.67 -3.35 13.61
N SER A 352 -16.72 -4.13 13.30
CA SER A 352 -17.11 -5.29 14.11
C SER A 352 -16.00 -6.35 14.16
N SER A 353 -15.45 -6.77 13.01
CA SER A 353 -14.36 -7.76 12.94
C SER A 353 -13.11 -7.32 13.72
N VAL A 354 -12.80 -6.02 13.68
CA VAL A 354 -11.68 -5.41 14.39
C VAL A 354 -11.91 -5.36 15.89
N ILE A 355 -13.13 -5.03 16.32
CA ILE A 355 -13.52 -5.06 17.73
C ILE A 355 -13.41 -6.50 18.25
N ILE A 356 -13.87 -7.49 17.50
CA ILE A 356 -13.75 -8.91 17.84
C ILE A 356 -12.27 -9.30 17.96
N LEU A 357 -11.41 -8.90 17.02
CA LEU A 357 -9.98 -9.12 17.12
C LEU A 357 -9.39 -8.44 18.37
N LEU A 358 -9.78 -7.21 18.68
CA LEU A 358 -9.28 -6.48 19.85
C LEU A 358 -9.64 -7.23 21.14
N LEU A 359 -10.86 -7.75 21.25
CA LEU A 359 -11.26 -8.60 22.37
C LEU A 359 -10.44 -9.89 22.42
N LEU A 360 -10.24 -10.54 21.27
CA LEU A 360 -9.41 -11.73 21.18
C LEU A 360 -7.99 -11.45 21.70
N LEU A 361 -7.37 -10.35 21.30
CA LEU A 361 -6.00 -10.01 21.68
C LEU A 361 -5.86 -9.52 23.13
N THR A 362 -6.88 -8.87 23.68
CA THR A 362 -6.81 -8.29 25.03
C THR A 362 -7.33 -9.22 26.11
N LYS A 363 -8.39 -9.99 25.85
CA LYS A 363 -9.11 -10.78 26.85
C LYS A 363 -8.77 -12.28 26.83
N THR A 364 -8.27 -12.82 25.72
CA THR A 364 -8.00 -14.27 25.62
C THR A 364 -6.58 -14.69 26.03
N ARG A 365 -6.39 -15.99 26.27
CA ARG A 365 -5.07 -16.61 26.50
C ARG A 365 -4.16 -16.50 25.27
N LEU A 366 -4.73 -16.65 24.07
CA LEU A 366 -4.00 -16.51 22.81
C LEU A 366 -3.39 -15.10 22.69
N GLY A 367 -4.20 -14.07 22.98
CA GLY A 367 -3.75 -12.69 22.99
C GLY A 367 -2.62 -12.39 23.98
N ARG A 368 -2.62 -13.03 25.16
CA ARG A 368 -1.50 -12.93 26.11
C ARG A 368 -0.22 -13.56 25.57
N LYS A 369 -0.30 -14.74 24.96
CA LYS A 369 0.85 -15.40 24.32
C LYS A 369 1.40 -14.58 23.16
N MET A 370 0.53 -13.99 22.34
CA MET A 370 0.91 -13.10 21.24
C MET A 370 1.68 -11.87 21.72
N ARG A 371 1.22 -11.22 22.79
CA ARG A 371 1.94 -10.08 23.39
C ARG A 371 3.30 -10.48 23.95
N ALA A 372 3.38 -11.63 24.63
CA ALA A 372 4.66 -12.13 25.14
C ALA A 372 5.68 -12.39 23.99
N VAL A 373 5.23 -13.00 22.90
CA VAL A 373 6.06 -13.25 21.70
C VAL A 373 6.46 -11.94 21.00
N ALA A 374 5.54 -10.97 20.92
CA ALA A 374 5.80 -9.65 20.38
C ALA A 374 6.90 -8.92 21.16
N ASP A 375 6.84 -8.96 22.49
CA ASP A 375 7.79 -8.29 23.38
C ASP A 375 9.18 -8.94 23.31
N ASN A 376 9.26 -10.27 23.48
CA ASN A 376 10.51 -11.01 23.29
C ASN A 376 10.22 -12.49 22.92
N PRO A 377 10.46 -12.90 21.67
CA PRO A 377 10.18 -14.27 21.23
C PRO A 377 11.07 -15.31 21.94
N GLU A 378 12.31 -14.99 22.25
CA GLU A 378 13.24 -15.92 22.92
C GLU A 378 12.83 -16.16 24.39
N LEU A 379 12.47 -15.10 25.11
CA LEU A 379 11.93 -15.23 26.47
C LEU A 379 10.59 -15.96 26.49
N ALA A 380 9.72 -15.70 25.52
CA ALA A 380 8.46 -16.43 25.37
C ALA A 380 8.70 -17.94 25.13
N ALA A 381 9.67 -18.29 24.27
CA ALA A 381 10.07 -19.68 24.02
C ALA A 381 10.58 -20.35 25.30
N SER A 382 11.44 -19.67 26.08
CA SER A 382 11.94 -20.19 27.38
C SER A 382 10.81 -20.41 28.41
N SER A 383 9.71 -19.66 28.29
CA SER A 383 8.50 -19.80 29.12
C SER A 383 7.53 -20.89 28.62
N GLY A 384 7.95 -21.74 27.67
CA GLY A 384 7.14 -22.83 27.11
C GLY A 384 6.09 -22.39 26.08
N ILE A 385 6.17 -21.16 25.56
CA ILE A 385 5.29 -20.68 24.49
C ILE A 385 5.88 -21.09 23.14
N ASN A 386 5.15 -21.87 22.36
CA ASN A 386 5.56 -22.19 20.99
C ASN A 386 5.44 -20.95 20.08
N VAL A 387 6.56 -20.28 19.86
CA VAL A 387 6.67 -19.05 19.05
C VAL A 387 6.19 -19.26 17.62
N GLU A 388 6.59 -20.36 16.98
CA GLU A 388 6.21 -20.68 15.60
C GLU A 388 4.69 -20.78 15.46
N ARG A 389 4.00 -21.46 16.38
CA ARG A 389 2.53 -21.55 16.38
C ARG A 389 1.88 -20.18 16.56
N ILE A 390 2.45 -19.31 17.38
CA ILE A 390 1.93 -17.96 17.60
C ILE A 390 2.15 -17.07 16.36
N GLN A 391 3.27 -17.24 15.66
CA GLN A 391 3.52 -16.55 14.39
C GLN A 391 2.57 -17.03 13.28
N LEU A 392 2.27 -18.33 13.20
CA LEU A 392 1.30 -18.88 12.24
C LEU A 392 -0.12 -18.42 12.54
N THR A 393 -0.55 -18.40 13.81
CA THR A 393 -1.88 -17.87 14.16
C THR A 393 -1.97 -16.36 13.91
N SER A 394 -0.87 -15.64 14.09
CA SER A 394 -0.77 -14.23 13.70
C SER A 394 -0.96 -14.06 12.19
N ALA A 395 -0.26 -14.86 11.37
CA ALA A 395 -0.37 -14.82 9.91
C ALA A 395 -1.80 -15.14 9.44
N PHE A 396 -2.44 -16.14 10.05
CA PHE A 396 -3.83 -16.50 9.80
C PHE A 396 -4.79 -15.35 10.12
N LEU A 397 -4.71 -14.79 11.33
CA LEU A 397 -5.61 -13.71 11.76
C LEU A 397 -5.39 -12.43 10.94
N SER A 398 -4.14 -12.09 10.60
CA SER A 398 -3.85 -10.91 9.77
C SER A 398 -4.41 -11.08 8.36
N ALA A 399 -4.11 -12.19 7.70
CA ALA A 399 -4.57 -12.45 6.33
C ALA A 399 -6.09 -12.61 6.26
N GLY A 400 -6.69 -13.26 7.27
CA GLY A 400 -8.13 -13.43 7.41
C GLY A 400 -8.89 -12.11 7.46
N ILE A 401 -8.47 -11.17 8.31
CA ILE A 401 -9.14 -9.85 8.43
C ILE A 401 -9.00 -9.02 7.16
N SER A 402 -7.82 -9.05 6.52
CA SER A 402 -7.66 -8.39 5.22
C SER A 402 -8.50 -9.06 4.14
N GLY A 403 -8.69 -10.39 4.19
CA GLY A 403 -9.59 -11.13 3.31
C GLY A 403 -11.06 -10.74 3.46
N ILE A 404 -11.56 -10.64 4.71
CA ILE A 404 -12.90 -10.09 5.00
C ILE A 404 -13.02 -8.68 4.40
N GLY A 405 -12.00 -7.84 4.62
CA GLY A 405 -11.87 -6.51 4.02
C GLY A 405 -12.05 -6.50 2.51
N GLY A 406 -11.32 -7.36 1.82
CA GLY A 406 -11.40 -7.51 0.37
C GLY A 406 -12.78 -7.95 -0.08
N ALA A 407 -13.30 -9.02 0.52
CA ALA A 407 -14.57 -9.61 0.13
C ALA A 407 -15.74 -8.63 0.26
N ILE A 408 -15.81 -7.88 1.37
CA ILE A 408 -16.85 -6.87 1.54
C ILE A 408 -16.62 -5.63 0.68
N PHE A 409 -15.36 -5.25 0.42
CA PHE A 409 -15.05 -4.10 -0.41
C PHE A 409 -15.35 -4.33 -1.90
N ALA A 410 -15.28 -5.59 -2.35
CA ALA A 410 -15.57 -6.01 -3.72
C ALA A 410 -16.99 -5.63 -4.20
N ILE A 411 -17.93 -5.37 -3.29
CA ILE A 411 -19.29 -4.89 -3.60
C ILE A 411 -19.35 -3.38 -3.92
N THR A 412 -18.34 -2.62 -3.53
CA THR A 412 -18.39 -1.15 -3.59
C THR A 412 -17.93 -0.58 -4.92
N LEU A 413 -17.00 -1.26 -5.59
CA LEU A 413 -16.36 -0.79 -6.81
C LEU A 413 -15.85 -1.95 -7.66
N ARG A 414 -15.68 -1.68 -8.96
CA ARG A 414 -15.07 -2.63 -9.88
C ARG A 414 -13.58 -2.73 -9.58
N TYR A 415 -13.09 -3.95 -9.41
CA TYR A 415 -11.71 -4.23 -9.03
C TYR A 415 -10.99 -5.06 -10.09
N ASN A 416 -9.66 -4.95 -10.06
CA ASN A 416 -8.71 -5.78 -10.78
C ASN A 416 -7.58 -6.20 -9.80
N PRO A 417 -6.64 -7.08 -10.19
CA PRO A 417 -5.61 -7.56 -9.26
C PRO A 417 -4.67 -6.44 -8.74
N GLU A 418 -4.53 -5.33 -9.47
CA GLU A 418 -3.77 -4.16 -9.03
C GLU A 418 -4.48 -3.31 -7.95
N THR A 419 -5.81 -3.42 -7.84
CA THR A 419 -6.63 -2.55 -6.99
C THR A 419 -6.22 -2.60 -5.51
N ALA A 420 -5.83 -3.77 -4.99
CA ALA A 420 -5.46 -3.87 -3.59
C ALA A 420 -4.14 -3.17 -3.26
N PHE A 421 -3.18 -3.14 -4.20
CA PHE A 421 -1.88 -2.52 -3.97
C PHE A 421 -1.98 -1.00 -3.87
N THR A 422 -2.92 -0.37 -4.58
CA THR A 422 -3.16 1.07 -4.44
C THR A 422 -3.75 1.43 -3.07
N LEU A 423 -4.45 0.50 -2.44
CA LEU A 423 -4.97 0.64 -1.06
C LEU A 423 -3.93 0.33 0.02
N LEU A 424 -2.81 -0.33 -0.33
CA LEU A 424 -1.72 -0.63 0.60
C LEU A 424 -1.05 0.65 1.12
N LEU A 425 -0.79 1.60 0.22
CA LEU A 425 -0.03 2.81 0.55
C LEU A 425 -0.77 3.71 1.55
N PRO A 426 -2.08 4.03 1.39
CA PRO A 426 -2.81 4.79 2.42
C PRO A 426 -2.94 4.01 3.73
N SER A 427 -2.96 2.68 3.67
CA SER A 427 -2.95 1.84 4.87
C SER A 427 -1.64 1.93 5.64
N PHE A 428 -0.51 2.16 4.97
CA PHE A 428 0.74 2.52 5.65
C PHE A 428 0.63 3.86 6.37
N ALA A 429 -0.04 4.86 5.77
CA ALA A 429 -0.29 6.12 6.46
C ALA A 429 -1.03 5.91 7.79
N VAL A 430 -2.03 5.02 7.79
CA VAL A 430 -2.79 4.63 8.98
C VAL A 430 -1.90 4.00 10.05
N ILE A 431 -1.05 3.04 9.70
CA ILE A 431 -0.18 2.35 10.68
C ILE A 431 0.85 3.29 11.27
N VAL A 432 1.43 4.14 10.42
CA VAL A 432 2.46 5.08 10.82
C VAL A 432 1.88 6.12 11.77
N LEU A 433 0.74 6.72 11.39
CA LEU A 433 0.01 7.67 12.23
C LEU A 433 -0.49 7.02 13.53
N GLY A 434 -0.99 5.79 13.44
CA GLY A 434 -1.49 5.00 14.56
C GLY A 434 -0.40 4.42 15.47
N THR A 435 0.87 4.63 15.14
CA THR A 435 2.04 3.96 15.72
C THR A 435 2.09 2.47 15.40
N ILE A 436 3.22 2.01 14.89
CA ILE A 436 3.44 0.62 14.48
C ILE A 436 3.16 -0.33 15.66
N GLY A 437 2.26 -1.30 15.44
CA GLY A 437 1.92 -2.32 16.44
C GLY A 437 0.79 -1.95 17.43
N SER A 438 0.20 -0.76 17.30
CA SER A 438 -0.97 -0.33 18.09
C SER A 438 -2.27 -0.43 17.30
N ILE A 439 -3.10 -1.43 17.64
CA ILE A 439 -4.40 -1.64 16.99
C ILE A 439 -5.38 -0.49 17.30
N GLN A 440 -5.37 0.02 18.53
CA GLN A 440 -6.22 1.15 18.93
C GLN A 440 -5.80 2.42 18.19
N GLY A 441 -4.48 2.64 18.04
CA GLY A 441 -3.96 3.75 17.26
C GLY A 441 -4.34 3.63 15.79
N ALA A 442 -4.29 2.42 15.20
CA ALA A 442 -4.72 2.19 13.82
C ALA A 442 -6.20 2.53 13.59
N ILE A 443 -7.10 2.25 14.54
CA ILE A 443 -8.54 2.61 14.45
C ILE A 443 -8.73 4.14 14.38
N VAL A 444 -8.05 4.88 15.27
CA VAL A 444 -8.16 6.35 15.28
C VAL A 444 -7.51 6.93 14.02
N ALA A 445 -6.35 6.40 13.64
CA ALA A 445 -5.63 6.84 12.46
C ALA A 445 -6.40 6.57 11.17
N SER A 446 -7.12 5.45 11.05
CA SER A 446 -7.93 5.16 9.86
C SER A 446 -9.10 6.11 9.72
N LEU A 447 -9.73 6.51 10.83
CA LEU A 447 -10.77 7.53 10.83
C LEU A 447 -10.23 8.90 10.41
N ILE A 448 -9.05 9.30 10.91
CA ILE A 448 -8.41 10.56 10.52
C ILE A 448 -8.04 10.54 9.03
N VAL A 449 -7.38 9.48 8.56
CA VAL A 449 -6.96 9.36 7.16
C VAL A 449 -8.17 9.26 6.21
N GLY A 450 -9.19 8.50 6.60
CA GLY A 450 -10.47 8.42 5.87
C GLY A 450 -11.17 9.77 5.81
N PHE A 451 -11.15 10.54 6.90
CA PHE A 451 -11.71 11.89 6.97
C PHE A 451 -10.96 12.86 6.05
N VAL A 452 -9.63 12.86 6.09
CA VAL A 452 -8.79 13.69 5.20
C VAL A 452 -9.13 13.40 3.73
N ARG A 453 -9.27 12.13 3.35
CA ARG A 453 -9.67 11.74 1.99
C ARG A 453 -11.09 12.23 1.66
N ALA A 454 -12.08 11.90 2.50
CA ALA A 454 -13.49 12.24 2.26
C ALA A 454 -13.74 13.74 2.18
N LEU A 455 -13.04 14.54 3.00
CA LEU A 455 -13.14 15.99 3.03
C LEU A 455 -12.42 16.67 1.85
N SER A 456 -11.30 16.09 1.40
CA SER A 456 -10.54 16.66 0.29
C SER A 456 -11.30 16.61 -1.05
N SER A 457 -12.13 15.59 -1.27
CA SER A 457 -12.86 15.40 -2.52
C SER A 457 -13.76 16.60 -2.89
N PRO A 458 -14.72 17.04 -2.04
CA PRO A 458 -15.56 18.20 -2.36
C PRO A 458 -14.78 19.51 -2.47
N ILE A 459 -13.68 19.67 -1.70
CA ILE A 459 -12.81 20.86 -1.79
C ILE A 459 -12.14 20.91 -3.17
N LEU A 460 -11.51 19.80 -3.61
CA LEU A 460 -10.83 19.70 -4.90
C LEU A 460 -11.78 19.86 -6.08
N ILE A 461 -13.00 19.32 -5.98
CA ILE A 461 -14.06 19.52 -6.99
C ILE A 461 -14.45 21.00 -7.07
N GLY A 462 -14.67 21.65 -5.92
CA GLY A 462 -15.14 23.03 -5.86
C GLY A 462 -14.14 24.06 -6.39
N ILE A 463 -12.82 23.82 -6.21
CA ILE A 463 -11.76 24.71 -6.72
C ILE A 463 -11.28 24.36 -8.13
N GLY A 464 -11.44 23.10 -8.56
CA GLY A 464 -10.87 22.62 -9.83
C GLY A 464 -11.46 23.33 -11.04
N SER A 465 -12.79 23.49 -11.11
CA SER A 465 -13.42 24.16 -12.26
C SER A 465 -13.05 25.65 -12.37
N PRO A 466 -13.10 26.46 -11.29
CA PRO A 466 -12.67 27.87 -11.32
C PRO A 466 -11.22 28.11 -11.74
N LEU A 467 -10.32 27.16 -11.47
CA LEU A 467 -8.90 27.26 -11.81
C LEU A 467 -8.55 26.58 -13.15
N GLU A 468 -9.56 26.23 -13.96
CA GLU A 468 -9.44 25.51 -15.26
C GLU A 468 -8.73 24.14 -15.13
N ARG A 469 -8.90 23.50 -13.97
CA ARG A 469 -8.25 22.26 -13.54
C ARG A 469 -9.27 21.19 -13.17
N SER A 470 -10.01 20.71 -14.16
CA SER A 470 -11.05 19.68 -13.97
C SER A 470 -10.54 18.36 -13.39
N ASN A 471 -9.26 18.03 -13.62
CA ASN A 471 -8.63 16.79 -13.15
C ASN A 471 -8.15 16.84 -11.68
N TYR A 472 -8.30 17.96 -10.95
CA TYR A 472 -7.90 18.06 -9.54
C TYR A 472 -8.62 17.08 -8.61
N THR A 473 -9.78 16.59 -9.03
CA THR A 473 -10.54 15.56 -8.32
C THR A 473 -9.73 14.27 -8.12
N ALA A 474 -8.81 13.95 -9.05
CA ALA A 474 -7.94 12.78 -8.96
C ALA A 474 -6.89 12.88 -7.84
N MET A 475 -6.66 14.08 -7.29
CA MET A 475 -5.70 14.29 -6.19
C MET A 475 -6.24 13.84 -4.83
N ASP A 476 -7.53 13.52 -4.72
CA ASP A 476 -8.13 12.97 -3.49
C ASP A 476 -7.41 11.69 -3.01
N GLY A 477 -6.85 10.92 -3.96
CA GLY A 477 -6.01 9.73 -3.77
C GLY A 477 -4.73 9.99 -3.00
N VAL A 478 -4.24 11.22 -3.07
CA VAL A 478 -2.89 11.61 -2.64
C VAL A 478 -2.91 12.29 -1.28
N MET A 479 -4.05 12.86 -0.90
CA MET A 479 -4.20 13.62 0.35
C MET A 479 -3.79 12.83 1.60
N PRO A 480 -4.10 11.51 1.72
CA PRO A 480 -3.52 10.67 2.78
C PRO A 480 -2.00 10.69 2.87
N TYR A 481 -1.29 10.73 1.73
CA TYR A 481 0.17 10.73 1.69
C TYR A 481 0.78 12.07 2.07
N ILE A 482 0.22 13.15 1.54
CA ILE A 482 0.64 14.51 1.90
C ILE A 482 0.45 14.72 3.40
N PHE A 483 -0.70 14.30 3.91
CA PHE A 483 -1.00 14.33 5.34
C PHE A 483 -0.04 13.46 6.15
N LEU A 484 0.26 12.24 5.69
CA LEU A 484 1.24 11.35 6.34
C LEU A 484 2.62 12.00 6.46
N VAL A 485 3.16 12.52 5.36
CA VAL A 485 4.48 13.14 5.32
C VAL A 485 4.51 14.33 6.28
N ALA A 486 3.47 15.16 6.25
CA ALA A 486 3.38 16.31 7.12
C ALA A 486 3.26 15.94 8.61
N VAL A 487 2.48 14.91 8.95
CA VAL A 487 2.40 14.42 10.34
C VAL A 487 3.72 13.81 10.78
N LEU A 488 4.41 13.02 9.96
CA LEU A 488 5.71 12.45 10.31
C LEU A 488 6.78 13.53 10.57
N MET A 489 6.71 14.65 9.86
CA MET A 489 7.60 15.80 10.08
C MET A 489 7.36 16.49 11.44
N ILE A 490 6.15 16.39 11.99
CA ILE A 490 5.79 16.94 13.30
C ILE A 490 5.95 15.90 14.41
N MET A 491 5.44 14.69 14.18
CA MET A 491 5.31 13.56 15.09
C MET A 491 5.85 12.27 14.46
N PRO A 492 7.17 12.04 14.51
CA PRO A 492 7.80 10.88 13.88
C PRO A 492 7.37 9.53 14.48
N GLU A 493 6.95 9.50 15.75
CA GLU A 493 6.52 8.28 16.46
C GLU A 493 5.00 7.99 16.33
N GLY A 494 4.27 8.89 15.66
CA GLY A 494 2.81 8.81 15.52
C GLY A 494 2.03 9.23 16.78
N ILE A 495 0.70 9.23 16.67
CA ILE A 495 -0.23 9.66 17.73
C ILE A 495 -0.36 8.57 18.81
N GLY A 496 -0.24 7.31 18.45
CA GLY A 496 -0.41 6.18 19.37
C GLY A 496 0.62 6.15 20.50
N ASP A 497 1.88 6.44 20.19
CA ASP A 497 2.96 6.52 21.17
C ASP A 497 2.73 7.67 22.18
N SER A 498 2.35 8.84 21.66
CA SER A 498 2.00 9.99 22.50
C SER A 498 0.84 9.67 23.46
N TYR A 499 -0.16 8.92 22.98
CA TYR A 499 -1.28 8.45 23.81
C TYR A 499 -0.83 7.48 24.90
N GLU A 500 0.06 6.51 24.60
CA GLU A 500 0.59 5.58 25.59
C GLU A 500 1.46 6.29 26.63
N LYS A 501 2.36 7.21 26.21
CA LYS A 501 3.12 8.06 27.14
C LYS A 501 2.18 8.85 28.07
N TRP A 502 1.16 9.51 27.52
CA TRP A 502 0.17 10.24 28.31
C TRP A 502 -0.61 9.33 29.27
N LYS A 503 -1.00 8.13 28.83
CA LYS A 503 -1.68 7.13 29.66
C LYS A 503 -0.80 6.65 30.81
N VAL A 504 0.47 6.33 30.55
CA VAL A 504 1.45 5.95 31.58
C VAL A 504 1.64 7.09 32.58
N ASP A 505 1.87 8.31 32.12
CA ASP A 505 2.06 9.48 32.99
C ASP A 505 0.82 9.77 33.84
N ARG A 506 -0.37 9.67 33.26
CA ARG A 506 -1.64 9.84 33.98
C ARG A 506 -1.82 8.77 35.05
N LEU A 507 -1.51 7.51 34.75
CA LEU A 507 -1.59 6.41 35.70
C LEU A 507 -0.56 6.57 36.83
N ARG A 508 0.68 6.98 36.51
CA ARG A 508 1.72 7.32 37.50
C ARG A 508 1.31 8.50 38.38
N SER A 509 0.75 9.56 37.80
CA SER A 509 0.26 10.73 38.54
C SER A 509 -0.94 10.38 39.43
N LYS A 510 -1.87 9.55 38.94
CA LYS A 510 -3.00 9.06 39.74
C LYS A 510 -2.51 8.22 40.91
N ARG A 511 -1.59 7.29 40.67
CA ARG A 511 -1.01 6.41 41.69
C ARG A 511 -0.25 7.19 42.76
N SER A 512 0.60 8.14 42.37
CA SER A 512 1.30 9.02 43.32
C SER A 512 0.32 9.86 44.15
N LYS A 513 -0.69 10.49 43.54
CA LYS A 513 -1.74 11.22 44.28
C LYS A 513 -2.52 10.34 45.25
N GLU A 514 -2.84 9.09 44.87
CA GLU A 514 -3.50 8.12 45.74
C GLU A 514 -2.58 7.69 46.90
N GLU A 515 -1.31 7.43 46.64
CA GLU A 515 -0.30 7.12 47.66
C GLU A 515 -0.11 8.29 48.64
N SER A 516 -0.01 9.54 48.16
CA SER A 516 0.03 10.74 49.01
C SER A 516 -1.24 10.94 49.84
N ARG A 517 -2.43 10.62 49.29
CA ARG A 517 -3.71 10.67 50.01
C ARG A 517 -3.81 9.58 51.09
N LYS A 518 -3.29 8.38 50.82
CA LYS A 518 -3.18 7.30 51.82
C LYS A 518 -2.24 7.69 52.95
N GLN A 519 -1.08 8.26 52.63
CA GLN A 519 -0.10 8.73 53.63
C GLN A 519 -0.63 9.89 54.48
N SER A 520 -1.42 10.80 53.90
CA SER A 520 -2.02 11.94 54.64
C SER A 520 -3.31 11.59 55.41
N GLY A 521 -3.74 10.32 55.44
CA GLY A 521 -4.97 9.88 56.12
C GLY A 521 -6.27 10.38 55.48
N LYS A 522 -6.21 11.21 54.43
CA LYS A 522 -7.37 11.77 53.70
C LYS A 522 -7.89 10.86 52.59
N TYR A 523 -7.75 9.54 52.72
CA TYR A 523 -8.26 8.59 51.75
C TYR A 523 -9.77 8.42 51.92
N LYS A 524 -10.56 9.17 51.14
CA LYS A 524 -12.03 9.07 51.13
C LYS A 524 -12.44 7.88 50.25
N LYS A 525 -13.07 6.85 50.84
CA LYS A 525 -13.70 5.77 50.06
C LYS A 525 -14.81 6.36 49.16
N PRO A 526 -15.07 5.80 47.97
CA PRO A 526 -16.19 6.21 47.13
C PRO A 526 -17.51 6.14 47.91
N SER A 527 -18.41 7.09 47.67
CA SER A 527 -19.71 7.13 48.35
C SER A 527 -20.58 5.90 48.02
N GLU A 528 -21.03 5.19 49.05
CA GLU A 528 -21.93 4.03 48.93
C GLU A 528 -23.29 4.43 48.36
N LYS A 529 -23.83 5.59 48.77
CA LYS A 529 -25.12 6.11 48.26
C LYS A 529 -25.07 6.37 46.75
N ILE A 530 -23.97 6.96 46.26
CA ILE A 530 -23.81 7.24 44.82
C ILE A 530 -23.62 5.93 44.05
N THR A 531 -22.88 4.98 44.61
CA THR A 531 -22.71 3.65 44.01
C THR A 531 -24.04 2.93 43.86
N PHE A 532 -24.88 2.96 44.89
CA PHE A 532 -26.21 2.37 44.89
C PHE A 532 -27.14 3.03 43.87
N LEU A 533 -27.15 4.36 43.82
CA LEU A 533 -27.97 5.13 42.88
C LEU A 533 -27.57 4.82 41.41
N LEU A 534 -26.27 4.73 41.13
CA LEU A 534 -25.74 4.34 39.81
C LEU A 534 -26.05 2.89 39.42
N ALA A 535 -26.23 1.98 40.39
CA ALA A 535 -26.51 0.57 40.15
C ALA A 535 -28.00 0.25 40.00
N ILE A 536 -28.89 1.06 40.59
CA ILE A 536 -30.35 0.92 40.45
C ILE A 536 -30.87 1.54 39.16
N PHE A 537 -30.30 2.66 38.73
CA PHE A 537 -30.80 3.31 37.53
C PHE A 537 -30.39 2.49 36.29
N PRO A 538 -31.33 1.90 35.51
CA PRO A 538 -31.00 0.88 34.51
C PRO A 538 -29.97 1.34 33.45
N PRO A 539 -30.06 2.55 32.88
CA PRO A 539 -29.06 3.04 31.91
C PRO A 539 -27.65 3.10 32.50
N THR A 540 -27.50 3.55 33.74
CA THR A 540 -26.19 3.71 34.38
C THR A 540 -25.64 2.37 34.86
N ALA A 541 -26.52 1.44 35.24
CA ALA A 541 -26.19 0.08 35.64
C ALA A 541 -25.71 -0.77 34.46
N LEU A 542 -26.40 -0.67 33.31
CA LEU A 542 -26.03 -1.35 32.06
C LEU A 542 -24.65 -0.94 31.56
N LEU A 543 -24.35 0.36 31.62
CA LEU A 543 -23.02 0.90 31.29
C LEU A 543 -21.95 0.60 32.37
N GLY A 544 -22.33 0.01 33.50
CA GLY A 544 -21.41 -0.31 34.60
C GLY A 544 -20.80 0.92 35.27
N LEU A 545 -21.48 2.07 35.28
CA LEU A 545 -20.95 3.33 35.83
C LEU A 545 -20.69 3.23 37.35
N HIS A 546 -21.39 2.37 38.09
CA HIS A 546 -21.10 2.08 39.50
C HIS A 546 -19.70 1.48 39.69
N ASN A 547 -19.26 0.62 38.77
CA ASN A 547 -17.91 0.07 38.77
C ASN A 547 -16.87 1.12 38.38
N TRP A 548 -17.21 2.01 37.46
CA TRP A 548 -16.31 3.11 37.07
C TRP A 548 -16.09 4.08 38.23
N TRP A 549 -17.17 4.46 38.93
CA TRP A 549 -17.13 5.28 40.15
C TRP A 549 -16.25 4.64 41.23
N ASN A 550 -16.30 3.31 41.35
CA ASN A 550 -15.51 2.53 42.29
C ASN A 550 -14.09 2.19 41.82
N ASN A 551 -13.56 2.88 40.81
CA ASN A 551 -12.23 2.63 40.21
C ASN A 551 -12.03 1.19 39.65
N ARG A 552 -13.11 0.43 39.40
CA ARG A 552 -13.09 -0.88 38.74
C ARG A 552 -13.39 -0.72 37.24
N THR A 553 -12.53 0.00 36.54
CA THR A 553 -12.72 0.37 35.12
C THR A 553 -12.90 -0.83 34.20
N ASP A 554 -12.20 -1.94 34.45
CA ASP A 554 -12.26 -3.12 33.58
C ASP A 554 -13.65 -3.77 33.60
N LYS A 555 -14.30 -3.80 34.78
CA LYS A 555 -15.67 -4.33 34.93
C LYS A 555 -16.67 -3.39 34.27
N ALA A 556 -16.52 -2.07 34.45
CA ALA A 556 -17.37 -1.08 33.80
C ALA A 556 -17.29 -1.18 32.27
N GLN A 557 -16.07 -1.26 31.73
CA GLN A 557 -15.85 -1.41 30.29
C GLN A 557 -16.47 -2.70 29.73
N ASN A 558 -16.33 -3.83 30.43
CA ASN A 558 -16.94 -5.07 29.99
C ASN A 558 -18.49 -4.99 29.98
N MET A 559 -19.09 -4.37 30.99
CA MET A 559 -20.56 -4.21 31.06
C MET A 559 -21.06 -3.29 29.95
N ALA A 560 -20.45 -2.11 29.79
CA ALA A 560 -20.77 -1.18 28.70
C ALA A 560 -20.59 -1.81 27.32
N PHE A 561 -19.52 -2.59 27.13
CA PHE A 561 -19.26 -3.28 25.87
C PHE A 561 -20.35 -4.30 25.55
N LEU A 562 -20.74 -5.12 26.53
CA LEU A 562 -21.78 -6.12 26.34
C LEU A 562 -23.15 -5.48 26.09
N SER A 563 -23.49 -4.40 26.80
CA SER A 563 -24.78 -3.71 26.61
C SER A 563 -24.86 -3.01 25.25
N LEU A 564 -23.83 -2.23 24.89
CA LEU A 564 -23.78 -1.54 23.59
C LEU A 564 -23.65 -2.53 22.43
N GLY A 565 -22.84 -3.57 22.60
CA GLY A 565 -22.67 -4.63 21.61
C GLY A 565 -23.98 -5.36 21.32
N SER A 566 -24.75 -5.69 22.36
CA SER A 566 -26.08 -6.29 22.19
C SER A 566 -27.04 -5.39 21.44
N TYR A 567 -27.01 -4.07 21.68
CA TYR A 567 -27.87 -3.11 20.96
C TYR A 567 -27.50 -2.99 19.49
N VAL A 568 -26.20 -2.92 19.19
CA VAL A 568 -25.71 -2.83 17.82
C VAL A 568 -26.06 -4.10 17.04
N ILE A 569 -25.87 -5.28 17.66
CA ILE A 569 -26.27 -6.56 17.07
C ILE A 569 -27.78 -6.55 16.80
N HIS A 570 -28.60 -6.12 17.75
CA HIS A 570 -30.05 -6.01 17.56
C HIS A 570 -30.44 -5.13 16.37
N ARG A 571 -29.83 -3.95 16.23
CA ARG A 571 -30.10 -3.05 15.08
C ARG A 571 -29.71 -3.67 13.74
N ILE A 572 -28.63 -4.43 13.69
CA ILE A 572 -28.19 -5.14 12.46
C ILE A 572 -29.17 -6.28 12.15
N LEU A 573 -29.53 -7.10 13.14
CA LEU A 573 -30.44 -8.24 12.94
C LEU A 573 -31.86 -7.78 12.56
N LEU A 574 -32.32 -6.66 13.13
CA LEU A 574 -33.59 -6.04 12.73
C LEU A 574 -33.55 -5.54 11.27
N PHE A 575 -32.43 -4.94 10.84
CA PHE A 575 -32.26 -4.51 9.45
C PHE A 575 -32.28 -5.71 8.48
N ILE A 576 -31.57 -6.78 8.82
CA ILE A 576 -31.57 -8.03 8.05
C ILE A 576 -33.00 -8.57 7.98
N LYS A 577 -33.69 -8.70 9.11
CA LYS A 577 -35.07 -9.20 9.18
C LYS A 577 -36.02 -8.42 8.26
N ASN A 578 -35.99 -7.08 8.30
CA ASN A 578 -36.94 -6.26 7.53
C ASN A 578 -36.67 -6.28 6.00
N ASN A 579 -35.41 -6.46 5.59
CA ASN A 579 -34.99 -6.44 4.19
C ASN A 579 -34.62 -7.84 3.66
N SER A 580 -35.29 -8.88 4.12
CA SER A 580 -35.07 -10.29 3.72
C SER A 580 -36.39 -11.04 3.63
N PHE A 581 -36.34 -12.32 3.27
CA PHE A 581 -37.49 -13.24 3.15
C PHE A 581 -37.99 -13.83 4.49
N SER A 582 -37.69 -13.20 5.63
CA SER A 582 -38.19 -13.65 6.94
C SER A 582 -39.72 -13.59 7.00
N ALA A 583 -40.34 -14.53 7.70
CA ALA A 583 -41.79 -14.54 7.91
C ALA A 583 -42.24 -13.20 8.53
N SER A 584 -43.32 -12.59 8.01
CA SER A 584 -43.87 -11.28 8.41
C SER A 584 -42.98 -10.05 8.15
N ALA A 585 -41.93 -10.15 7.34
CA ALA A 585 -41.13 -9.01 6.91
C ALA A 585 -41.72 -8.36 5.64
N CYS A 586 -41.71 -7.03 5.58
CA CYS A 586 -42.14 -6.25 4.41
C CYS A 586 -41.16 -5.09 4.20
N SER A 587 -40.47 -5.14 3.05
CA SER A 587 -39.53 -4.14 2.54
C SER A 587 -40.27 -2.92 1.97
N GLU A 588 -39.55 -1.87 1.59
CA GLU A 588 -40.17 -0.70 0.94
C GLU A 588 -40.89 -1.07 -0.36
N SER A 589 -40.35 -2.03 -1.12
CA SER A 589 -40.99 -2.56 -2.34
C SER A 589 -42.33 -3.25 -2.03
N CYS A 590 -42.37 -4.02 -0.95
CA CYS A 590 -43.59 -4.68 -0.46
C CYS A 590 -44.63 -3.63 -0.02
N ILE A 591 -44.23 -2.61 0.75
CA ILE A 591 -45.11 -1.53 1.21
C ILE A 591 -45.71 -0.74 0.03
N ALA A 592 -44.96 -0.58 -1.07
CA ALA A 592 -45.43 0.11 -2.26
C ALA A 592 -46.49 -0.68 -3.05
N ASN A 593 -46.59 -2.00 -2.87
CA ASN A 593 -47.52 -2.86 -3.58
C ASN A 593 -48.71 -3.24 -2.68
N SER A 594 -49.91 -2.74 -3.00
CA SER A 594 -51.12 -2.97 -2.19
C SER A 594 -51.70 -4.39 -2.28
N GLN A 595 -51.15 -5.26 -3.14
CA GLN A 595 -51.65 -6.61 -3.36
C GLN A 595 -50.93 -7.68 -2.52
N VAL A 596 -49.85 -7.33 -1.82
CA VAL A 596 -48.95 -8.28 -1.18
C VAL A 596 -48.60 -7.82 0.24
N ASP A 597 -48.74 -8.71 1.23
CA ASP A 597 -48.53 -8.39 2.66
C ASP A 597 -47.11 -8.67 3.18
N SER A 598 -46.31 -9.47 2.45
CA SER A 598 -44.96 -9.87 2.87
C SER A 598 -43.97 -9.94 1.71
N ASN A 599 -42.67 -9.88 2.03
CA ASN A 599 -41.59 -10.01 1.04
C ASN A 599 -41.64 -11.35 0.28
N LEU A 600 -42.03 -12.43 0.95
CA LEU A 600 -42.19 -13.74 0.30
C LEU A 600 -43.41 -13.77 -0.64
N GLY A 601 -44.44 -13.00 -0.32
CA GLY A 601 -45.59 -12.79 -1.20
C GLY A 601 -45.23 -12.11 -2.53
N LEU A 602 -44.14 -11.33 -2.59
CA LEU A 602 -43.70 -10.67 -3.83
C LEU A 602 -43.25 -11.68 -4.89
N ILE A 603 -42.70 -12.82 -4.46
CA ILE A 603 -42.26 -13.91 -5.32
C ILE A 603 -43.41 -14.88 -5.60
N THR A 604 -44.12 -15.32 -4.54
CA THR A 604 -45.13 -16.40 -4.61
C THR A 604 -46.51 -15.95 -5.07
N GLY A 605 -46.76 -14.64 -5.17
CA GLY A 605 -48.00 -14.09 -5.73
C GLY A 605 -49.28 -14.26 -4.89
N ASN A 606 -49.20 -14.78 -3.65
CA ASN A 606 -50.16 -14.63 -2.52
C ASN A 606 -50.13 -15.80 -1.51
N ASN A 607 -49.45 -16.91 -1.81
CA ASN A 607 -49.59 -18.14 -1.02
C ASN A 607 -48.62 -18.29 0.17
N GLU A 608 -47.65 -17.37 0.35
CA GLU A 608 -46.60 -17.39 1.40
C GLU A 608 -45.87 -18.73 1.60
N ILE A 609 -45.99 -19.65 0.65
CA ILE A 609 -45.38 -20.96 0.63
C ILE A 609 -44.56 -21.00 -0.65
N LEU A 610 -43.26 -21.16 -0.49
CA LEU A 610 -42.34 -21.30 -1.61
C LEU A 610 -42.55 -22.65 -2.30
N GLN A 611 -42.68 -22.64 -3.61
CA GLN A 611 -42.74 -23.82 -4.47
C GLN A 611 -41.61 -23.79 -5.51
N PRO A 612 -41.18 -24.95 -6.05
CA PRO A 612 -40.18 -24.98 -7.12
C PRO A 612 -40.62 -24.20 -8.38
N GLU A 613 -41.93 -24.11 -8.64
CA GLU A 613 -42.52 -23.36 -9.76
C GLU A 613 -42.42 -21.84 -9.59
N ASP A 614 -42.15 -21.35 -8.38
CA ASP A 614 -41.92 -19.91 -8.12
C ASP A 614 -40.51 -19.45 -8.54
N SER A 615 -39.69 -20.37 -9.05
CA SER A 615 -38.38 -20.05 -9.61
C SER A 615 -38.53 -19.04 -10.76
N PRO A 616 -37.70 -17.99 -10.80
CA PRO A 616 -37.73 -17.01 -11.88
C PRO A 616 -37.28 -17.57 -13.24
N TYR A 617 -36.74 -18.79 -13.26
CA TYR A 617 -36.34 -19.51 -14.46
C TYR A 617 -37.40 -20.47 -14.97
N PHE A 618 -38.54 -20.59 -14.26
CA PHE A 618 -39.61 -21.50 -14.63
C PHE A 618 -40.28 -21.07 -15.93
N THR A 619 -40.33 -21.96 -16.92
CA THR A 619 -40.99 -21.67 -18.21
C THR A 619 -42.30 -22.43 -18.41
N ASP A 620 -42.36 -23.71 -18.03
CA ASP A 620 -43.56 -24.60 -18.10
C ASP A 620 -43.27 -26.00 -17.53
N THR A 621 -42.01 -26.45 -17.57
CA THR A 621 -41.53 -27.73 -17.03
C THR A 621 -40.45 -27.51 -15.99
N LEU A 622 -40.50 -28.27 -14.90
CA LEU A 622 -39.52 -28.18 -13.83
C LEU A 622 -38.12 -28.58 -14.31
N SER A 623 -37.15 -27.68 -14.16
CA SER A 623 -35.75 -27.90 -14.49
C SER A 623 -34.88 -28.06 -13.24
N ASP A 624 -33.66 -28.59 -13.40
CA ASP A 624 -32.71 -28.76 -12.29
C ASP A 624 -32.34 -27.42 -11.63
N ILE A 625 -32.36 -26.32 -12.40
CA ILE A 625 -32.04 -24.99 -11.88
C ILE A 625 -33.13 -24.48 -10.93
N ASP A 626 -34.39 -24.83 -11.18
CA ASP A 626 -35.54 -24.46 -10.35
C ASP A 626 -35.46 -25.17 -8.99
N ILE A 627 -35.11 -26.45 -8.99
CA ILE A 627 -34.90 -27.23 -7.76
C ILE A 627 -33.69 -26.70 -6.99
N SER A 628 -32.61 -26.34 -7.66
CA SER A 628 -31.43 -25.75 -7.02
C SER A 628 -31.76 -24.40 -6.39
N TRP A 629 -32.45 -23.52 -7.12
CA TRP A 629 -32.93 -22.24 -6.64
C TRP A 629 -33.82 -22.40 -5.40
N PHE A 630 -34.80 -23.30 -5.47
CA PHE A 630 -35.71 -23.60 -4.36
C PHE A 630 -34.95 -24.03 -3.09
N ASN A 631 -34.02 -24.98 -3.21
CA ASN A 631 -33.19 -25.44 -2.08
C ASN A 631 -32.30 -24.34 -1.49
N LEU A 632 -31.85 -23.39 -2.32
CA LEU A 632 -31.05 -22.25 -1.86
C LEU A 632 -31.91 -21.22 -1.13
N MET A 633 -33.09 -20.93 -1.66
CA MET A 633 -34.03 -19.99 -1.05
C MET A 633 -34.57 -20.53 0.28
N GLU A 634 -34.87 -21.84 0.39
CA GLU A 634 -35.24 -22.46 1.66
C GLU A 634 -34.12 -22.31 2.71
N LYS A 635 -32.85 -22.47 2.28
CA LYS A 635 -31.68 -22.24 3.15
C LYS A 635 -31.51 -20.77 3.53
N GLU A 636 -31.78 -19.84 2.62
CA GLU A 636 -31.77 -18.39 2.89
C GLU A 636 -32.78 -18.05 3.98
N ILE A 637 -34.03 -18.47 3.80
CA ILE A 637 -35.12 -18.23 4.76
C ILE A 637 -34.76 -18.83 6.12
N TRP A 638 -34.31 -20.09 6.15
CA TRP A 638 -33.87 -20.75 7.38
C TRP A 638 -32.72 -20.00 8.07
N PHE A 639 -31.74 -19.53 7.30
CA PHE A 639 -30.59 -18.79 7.82
C PHE A 639 -31.03 -17.47 8.44
N VAL A 640 -31.84 -16.70 7.72
CA VAL A 640 -32.36 -15.40 8.17
C VAL A 640 -33.25 -15.56 9.40
N ASP A 641 -34.16 -16.54 9.41
CA ASP A 641 -35.04 -16.80 10.55
C ASP A 641 -34.27 -17.28 11.79
N SER A 642 -33.18 -18.02 11.58
CA SER A 642 -32.25 -18.37 12.67
C SER A 642 -31.55 -17.14 13.25
N LEU A 643 -31.15 -16.17 12.40
CA LEU A 643 -30.56 -14.91 12.85
C LEU A 643 -31.59 -14.03 13.57
N SER A 644 -32.82 -13.94 13.05
CA SER A 644 -33.88 -13.10 13.61
C SER A 644 -34.40 -13.66 14.93
N SER A 645 -34.54 -14.98 15.05
CA SER A 645 -34.92 -15.64 16.31
C SER A 645 -33.85 -15.51 17.40
N PHE A 646 -32.56 -15.49 17.03
CA PHE A 646 -31.49 -15.21 17.98
C PHE A 646 -31.61 -13.81 18.60
N ASP A 647 -32.03 -12.80 17.82
CA ASP A 647 -32.22 -11.43 18.30
C ASP A 647 -33.32 -11.32 19.37
N THR A 648 -34.48 -11.94 19.11
CA THR A 648 -35.64 -11.87 20.02
C THR A 648 -35.33 -12.43 21.41
N ILE A 649 -34.35 -13.34 21.50
CA ILE A 649 -33.84 -13.89 22.76
C ILE A 649 -32.72 -13.00 23.32
N LEU A 650 -31.72 -12.64 22.51
CA LEU A 650 -30.51 -11.96 22.95
C LEU A 650 -30.79 -10.56 23.51
N TRP A 651 -31.56 -9.76 22.78
CA TRP A 651 -31.75 -8.33 23.07
C TRP A 651 -32.48 -8.05 24.41
N PRO A 652 -33.54 -8.76 24.80
CA PRO A 652 -34.12 -8.56 26.13
C PRO A 652 -33.29 -9.22 27.24
N LEU A 653 -32.73 -10.42 26.99
CA LEU A 653 -32.06 -11.22 28.02
C LEU A 653 -30.74 -10.59 28.49
N LEU A 654 -29.91 -10.12 27.56
CA LEU A 654 -28.54 -9.72 27.87
C LEU A 654 -28.48 -8.42 28.72
N PRO A 655 -29.25 -7.36 28.42
CA PRO A 655 -29.41 -6.21 29.31
C PRO A 655 -29.99 -6.59 30.68
N LEU A 656 -31.01 -7.46 30.72
CA LEU A 656 -31.58 -7.93 32.00
C LEU A 656 -30.54 -8.65 32.87
N MET A 657 -29.71 -9.52 32.27
CA MET A 657 -28.63 -10.19 32.96
C MET A 657 -27.56 -9.22 33.47
N ILE A 658 -27.14 -8.24 32.65
CA ILE A 658 -26.16 -7.21 33.06
C ILE A 658 -26.72 -6.38 34.22
N TYR A 659 -28.00 -5.99 34.15
CA TYR A 659 -28.68 -5.24 35.20
C TYR A 659 -28.75 -6.03 36.51
N ALA A 660 -29.14 -7.31 36.46
CA ALA A 660 -29.11 -8.19 37.62
C ALA A 660 -27.69 -8.33 38.21
N LEU A 661 -26.67 -8.42 37.36
CA LEU A 661 -25.27 -8.50 37.77
C LEU A 661 -24.78 -7.19 38.40
N ALA A 662 -25.23 -6.03 37.91
CA ALA A 662 -24.97 -4.73 38.52
C ALA A 662 -25.56 -4.63 39.93
N LEU A 663 -26.82 -5.04 40.10
CA LEU A 663 -27.49 -5.10 41.40
C LEU A 663 -26.78 -6.05 42.37
N PHE A 664 -26.42 -7.26 41.91
CA PHE A 664 -25.68 -8.22 42.72
C PHE A 664 -24.33 -7.66 43.21
N GLN A 665 -23.57 -7.02 42.32
CA GLN A 665 -22.30 -6.38 42.67
C GLN A 665 -22.48 -5.20 43.64
N CYS A 666 -23.60 -4.48 43.54
CA CYS A 666 -23.92 -3.41 44.47
C CYS A 666 -24.23 -3.96 45.87
N ILE A 667 -25.01 -5.04 45.95
CA ILE A 667 -25.28 -5.75 47.20
C ILE A 667 -23.98 -6.28 47.82
N GLU A 668 -23.10 -6.90 47.02
CA GLU A 668 -21.79 -7.38 47.48
C GLU A 668 -20.89 -6.24 48.01
N PHE A 669 -20.96 -5.06 47.37
CA PHE A 669 -20.19 -3.89 47.81
C PHE A 669 -20.71 -3.29 49.12
N ILE A 670 -22.03 -3.27 49.30
CA ILE A 670 -22.70 -2.78 50.52
C ILE A 670 -22.55 -3.79 51.66
N SER A 671 -22.56 -5.10 51.36
CA SER A 671 -22.61 -6.14 52.39
C SER A 671 -21.30 -6.34 53.14
N ASN A 672 -20.14 -6.06 52.52
CA ASN A 672 -18.76 -6.02 53.05
C ASN A 672 -18.34 -6.88 54.28
N GLU A 673 -19.08 -7.94 54.60
CA GLU A 673 -18.78 -8.99 55.56
C GLU A 673 -19.02 -10.36 54.91
N SER A 674 -17.97 -11.19 54.92
CA SER A 674 -17.94 -12.63 54.60
C SER A 674 -17.83 -13.08 53.12
N SER A 675 -16.72 -12.72 52.46
CA SER A 675 -16.34 -13.24 51.13
C SER A 675 -15.90 -14.72 51.06
N ASN A 676 -16.03 -15.51 52.12
CA ASN A 676 -15.45 -16.87 52.19
C ASN A 676 -16.40 -18.05 51.92
N LYS A 677 -17.73 -17.85 51.81
CA LYS A 677 -18.67 -18.99 51.67
C LYS A 677 -19.28 -19.20 50.28
N ILE A 678 -19.33 -18.17 49.42
CA ILE A 678 -20.08 -18.24 48.15
C ILE A 678 -19.19 -18.59 46.94
N SER A 679 -17.88 -18.28 46.95
CA SER A 679 -17.00 -18.56 45.81
C SER A 679 -16.67 -20.04 45.58
N LYS A 680 -16.80 -20.89 46.61
CA LYS A 680 -16.53 -22.34 46.53
C LYS A 680 -17.60 -23.16 45.81
N LYS A 681 -18.84 -22.66 45.70
CA LYS A 681 -19.97 -23.42 45.11
C LYS A 681 -20.19 -23.15 43.62
N SER A 682 -19.73 -21.99 43.12
CA SER A 682 -19.78 -21.61 41.70
C SER A 682 -18.58 -22.14 40.89
N THR A 683 -17.45 -22.41 41.55
CA THR A 683 -16.24 -22.92 40.91
C THR A 683 -16.34 -24.40 40.54
N SER A 684 -17.09 -25.21 41.29
CA SER A 684 -17.22 -26.65 41.02
C SER A 684 -18.05 -27.00 39.78
N THR A 685 -19.07 -26.21 39.44
CA THR A 685 -19.95 -26.43 38.27
C THR A 685 -19.32 -25.98 36.95
N PHE A 686 -18.44 -24.98 36.97
CA PHE A 686 -17.69 -24.55 35.79
C PHE A 686 -16.49 -25.47 35.50
N GLN A 687 -15.98 -26.16 36.53
CA GLN A 687 -14.84 -27.05 36.43
C GLN A 687 -15.21 -28.41 35.80
N SER A 688 -16.46 -28.87 35.96
CA SER A 688 -16.96 -30.10 35.31
C SER A 688 -17.20 -29.95 33.80
N ILE A 689 -17.59 -28.76 33.33
CA ILE A 689 -17.77 -28.46 31.90
C ILE A 689 -16.41 -28.38 31.19
N ASN A 690 -15.40 -27.84 31.86
CA ASN A 690 -14.04 -27.69 31.30
C ASN A 690 -13.28 -29.03 31.24
N THR A 691 -13.57 -29.99 32.13
CA THR A 691 -12.99 -31.34 32.10
C THR A 691 -13.56 -32.21 30.97
N SER A 692 -14.84 -32.04 30.61
CA SER A 692 -15.44 -32.76 29.47
C SER A 692 -14.93 -32.25 28.11
N PHE A 693 -14.63 -30.96 27.98
CA PHE A 693 -14.05 -30.38 26.75
C PHE A 693 -12.55 -30.70 26.58
N ALA A 694 -11.83 -30.91 27.69
CA ALA A 694 -10.42 -31.30 27.66
C ALA A 694 -10.19 -32.77 27.26
N ASN A 695 -11.08 -33.68 27.68
CA ASN A 695 -11.00 -35.10 27.32
C ASN A 695 -11.28 -35.37 25.84
N PHE A 696 -12.10 -34.55 25.18
CA PHE A 696 -12.40 -34.70 23.74
C PHE A 696 -11.20 -34.33 22.84
N ASN A 697 -10.39 -33.34 23.25
CA ASN A 697 -9.18 -32.95 22.51
C ASN A 697 -8.01 -33.92 22.70
N HIS A 698 -7.90 -34.59 23.84
CA HIS A 698 -6.81 -35.54 24.11
C HIS A 698 -6.94 -36.82 23.27
N ILE A 699 -8.16 -37.32 23.06
CA ILE A 699 -8.43 -38.56 22.31
C ILE A 699 -8.11 -38.39 20.81
N PHE A 700 -8.37 -37.21 20.23
CA PHE A 700 -8.12 -36.96 18.81
C PHE A 700 -6.63 -36.68 18.50
N PHE A 701 -5.91 -36.03 19.43
CA PHE A 701 -4.49 -35.72 19.24
C PHE A 701 -3.55 -36.92 19.48
N ASP A 702 -3.85 -37.80 20.44
CA ASP A 702 -3.02 -38.98 20.71
C ASP A 702 -3.12 -40.04 19.61
N MET A 703 -4.26 -40.14 18.92
CA MET A 703 -4.43 -41.08 17.82
C MET A 703 -3.59 -40.69 16.59
N GLY A 704 -3.50 -39.40 16.27
CA GLY A 704 -2.67 -38.89 15.17
C GLY A 704 -1.17 -38.88 15.46
N TYR A 705 -0.77 -38.56 16.69
CA TYR A 705 0.65 -38.51 17.10
C TYR A 705 1.29 -39.91 17.16
N ASN A 706 0.56 -40.91 17.67
CA ASN A 706 1.06 -42.27 17.77
C ASN A 706 1.14 -42.99 16.41
N PHE A 707 0.23 -42.67 15.47
CA PHE A 707 0.31 -43.19 14.10
C PHE A 707 1.53 -42.63 13.33
N LEU A 708 1.77 -41.32 13.40
CA LEU A 708 2.90 -40.65 12.74
C LEU A 708 4.27 -41.12 13.26
N ASN A 709 4.39 -41.34 14.58
CA ASN A 709 5.64 -41.84 15.17
C ASN A 709 5.93 -43.31 14.81
N ARG A 710 4.89 -44.14 14.70
CA ARG A 710 5.05 -45.55 14.32
C ARG A 710 5.48 -45.69 12.86
N VAL A 711 4.88 -44.91 11.96
CA VAL A 711 5.27 -44.83 10.55
C VAL A 711 6.69 -44.28 10.39
N SER A 712 7.04 -43.20 11.10
CA SER A 712 8.39 -42.63 11.11
C SER A 712 9.46 -43.63 11.56
N SER A 713 9.18 -44.43 12.60
CA SER A 713 10.14 -45.42 13.13
C SER A 713 10.43 -46.57 12.15
N ILE A 714 9.39 -47.09 11.47
CA ILE A 714 9.52 -48.16 10.47
C ILE A 714 10.31 -47.63 9.26
N PHE A 715 10.03 -46.40 8.85
CA PHE A 715 10.66 -45.76 7.70
C PHE A 715 12.15 -45.42 7.93
N ASN A 716 12.49 -44.98 9.15
CA ASN A 716 13.88 -44.71 9.54
C ASN A 716 14.74 -45.98 9.54
N SER A 717 14.17 -47.15 9.84
CA SER A 717 14.92 -48.42 9.83
C SER A 717 15.29 -48.90 8.41
N LEU A 718 14.45 -48.57 7.41
CA LEU A 718 14.61 -49.02 6.03
C LEU A 718 15.46 -48.07 5.16
N ILE A 719 15.35 -46.75 5.38
CA ILE A 719 15.91 -45.74 4.44
C ILE A 719 17.21 -45.09 4.93
N SER A 720 17.41 -45.01 6.25
CA SER A 720 18.68 -44.54 6.85
C SER A 720 19.95 -45.17 6.22
N PRO A 721 20.02 -46.50 5.97
CA PRO A 721 21.20 -47.11 5.38
C PRO A 721 21.44 -46.68 3.92
N ILE A 722 20.38 -46.41 3.17
CA ILE A 722 20.43 -46.04 1.75
C ILE A 722 20.93 -44.61 1.58
N ILE A 723 20.43 -43.67 2.39
CA ILE A 723 20.88 -42.27 2.39
C ILE A 723 22.33 -42.17 2.87
N ALA A 724 22.73 -42.97 3.86
CA ALA A 724 24.12 -43.02 4.34
C ALA A 724 25.09 -43.54 3.26
N SER A 725 24.66 -44.52 2.44
CA SER A 725 25.45 -45.01 1.31
C SER A 725 25.63 -43.94 0.23
N PHE A 726 24.55 -43.26 -0.16
CA PHE A 726 24.58 -42.24 -1.21
C PHE A 726 25.37 -40.99 -0.79
N SER A 727 25.24 -40.56 0.47
CA SER A 727 26.00 -39.42 1.00
C SER A 727 27.49 -39.72 1.11
N ASN A 728 27.87 -40.96 1.45
CA ASN A 728 29.27 -41.39 1.47
C ASN A 728 29.89 -41.40 0.07
N ILE A 729 29.15 -41.86 -0.96
CA ILE A 729 29.63 -41.85 -2.36
C ILE A 729 29.87 -40.41 -2.84
N ILE A 730 28.93 -39.49 -2.59
CA ILE A 730 29.07 -38.08 -2.97
C ILE A 730 30.23 -37.42 -2.21
N ASN A 731 30.36 -37.68 -0.90
CA ASN A 731 31.45 -37.13 -0.09
C ASN A 731 32.83 -37.64 -0.54
N LEU A 732 32.95 -38.93 -0.89
CA LEU A 732 34.19 -39.51 -1.45
C LEU A 732 34.57 -38.85 -2.78
N GLN A 733 33.59 -38.63 -3.66
CA GLN A 733 33.84 -38.01 -4.97
C GLN A 733 34.19 -36.52 -4.84
N TYR A 734 33.54 -35.80 -3.93
CA TYR A 734 33.87 -34.41 -3.61
C TYR A 734 35.26 -34.25 -2.97
N GLN A 735 35.62 -35.12 -2.01
CA GLN A 735 36.95 -35.11 -1.39
C GLN A 735 38.07 -35.45 -2.39
N ASN A 736 37.83 -36.35 -3.33
CA ASN A 736 38.78 -36.67 -4.40
C ASN A 736 38.97 -35.50 -5.38
N LEU A 737 37.88 -34.80 -5.74
CA LEU A 737 37.96 -33.62 -6.59
C LEU A 737 38.71 -32.47 -5.90
N MET A 738 38.40 -32.24 -4.61
CA MET A 738 38.98 -31.15 -3.82
C MET A 738 40.46 -31.41 -3.45
N SER A 739 40.84 -32.66 -3.20
CA SER A 739 42.23 -33.03 -2.95
C SER A 739 43.11 -32.93 -4.21
N SER A 740 42.56 -33.24 -5.39
CA SER A 740 43.23 -33.07 -6.68
C SER A 740 43.48 -31.60 -7.03
N THR A 741 42.50 -30.72 -6.80
CA THR A 741 42.66 -29.27 -7.00
C THR A 741 43.62 -28.65 -5.98
N LYS A 742 43.59 -29.10 -4.72
CA LYS A 742 44.51 -28.68 -3.65
C LYS A 742 45.97 -28.99 -3.95
N LYS A 743 46.24 -30.11 -4.64
CA LYS A 743 47.59 -30.54 -5.02
C LYS A 743 48.16 -29.74 -6.19
N ASN A 744 47.32 -29.37 -7.16
CA ASN A 744 47.77 -28.75 -8.41
C ASN A 744 47.90 -27.22 -8.36
N PHE A 745 47.19 -26.53 -7.44
CA PHE A 745 47.18 -25.06 -7.39
C PHE A 745 47.22 -24.46 -5.96
N PRO A 746 48.33 -24.61 -5.21
CA PRO A 746 48.42 -24.13 -3.81
C PRO A 746 48.35 -22.60 -3.68
N ILE A 747 48.80 -21.85 -4.69
CA ILE A 747 48.75 -20.37 -4.73
C ILE A 747 47.31 -19.87 -4.89
N LEU A 748 46.44 -20.66 -5.52
CA LEU A 748 45.05 -20.29 -5.76
C LEU A 748 44.21 -20.40 -4.48
N GLU A 749 44.51 -21.40 -3.62
CA GLU A 749 43.83 -21.60 -2.33
C GLU A 749 44.05 -20.43 -1.36
N THR A 750 45.27 -19.91 -1.27
CA THR A 750 45.59 -18.78 -0.38
C THR A 750 44.91 -17.48 -0.82
N ARG A 751 44.77 -17.24 -2.14
CA ARG A 751 44.09 -16.05 -2.69
C ARG A 751 42.56 -16.18 -2.74
N LEU A 752 42.01 -17.38 -2.89
CA LEU A 752 40.57 -17.67 -2.94
C LEU A 752 40.00 -18.20 -1.61
N ARG A 753 40.72 -18.01 -0.49
CA ARG A 753 40.29 -18.50 0.84
C ARG A 753 38.86 -18.08 1.24
N TYR A 754 38.37 -16.97 0.69
CA TYR A 754 37.00 -16.44 0.91
C TYR A 754 36.10 -16.55 -0.34
N GLY A 755 36.46 -17.37 -1.34
CA GLY A 755 35.67 -17.58 -2.55
C GLY A 755 35.33 -16.26 -3.27
N ARG A 756 34.03 -16.04 -3.51
CA ARG A 756 33.49 -14.84 -4.18
C ARG A 756 33.59 -13.56 -3.34
N GLU A 757 33.81 -13.68 -2.04
CA GLU A 757 34.01 -12.54 -1.12
C GLU A 757 35.47 -12.04 -1.12
N SER A 758 36.39 -12.74 -1.80
CA SER A 758 37.76 -12.25 -2.01
C SER A 758 37.81 -11.24 -3.17
N ILE A 759 38.76 -10.30 -3.12
CA ILE A 759 38.97 -9.29 -4.19
C ILE A 759 39.15 -9.96 -5.56
N TRP A 760 39.99 -10.99 -5.63
CA TRP A 760 40.25 -11.74 -6.86
C TRP A 760 39.05 -12.58 -7.29
N GLY A 761 38.42 -13.31 -6.35
CA GLY A 761 37.24 -14.11 -6.64
C GLY A 761 36.08 -13.28 -7.18
N SER A 762 35.81 -12.12 -6.56
CA SER A 762 34.78 -11.17 -7.02
C SER A 762 35.05 -10.70 -8.45
N ASN A 763 36.30 -10.29 -8.77
CA ASN A 763 36.68 -9.86 -10.11
C ASN A 763 36.53 -10.97 -11.16
N ILE A 764 36.97 -12.19 -10.86
CA ILE A 764 36.85 -13.34 -11.77
C ILE A 764 35.37 -13.65 -12.02
N THR A 765 34.55 -13.71 -10.98
CA THR A 765 33.11 -13.96 -11.13
C THR A 765 32.41 -12.87 -11.93
N PHE A 766 32.82 -11.60 -11.75
CA PHE A 766 32.27 -10.48 -12.50
C PHE A 766 32.56 -10.61 -14.00
N VAL A 767 33.82 -10.86 -14.38
CA VAL A 767 34.20 -10.99 -15.80
C VAL A 767 33.52 -12.20 -16.44
N LEU A 768 33.46 -13.34 -15.73
CA LEU A 768 32.78 -14.54 -16.23
C LEU A 768 31.29 -14.28 -16.47
N LEU A 769 30.58 -13.74 -15.48
CA LEU A 769 29.15 -13.46 -15.61
C LEU A 769 28.87 -12.40 -16.67
N LEU A 770 29.67 -11.33 -16.73
CA LEU A 770 29.52 -10.28 -17.73
C LEU A 770 29.71 -10.83 -19.15
N SER A 771 30.74 -11.67 -19.35
CA SER A 771 30.99 -12.32 -20.64
C SER A 771 29.84 -13.25 -21.05
N LEU A 772 29.31 -14.04 -20.12
CA LEU A 772 28.17 -14.93 -20.37
C LEU A 772 26.92 -14.14 -20.76
N LEU A 773 26.63 -13.03 -20.07
CA LEU A 773 25.46 -12.20 -20.33
C LEU A 773 25.59 -11.44 -21.66
N PHE A 774 26.80 -10.99 -22.01
CA PHE A 774 27.05 -10.36 -23.30
C PHE A 774 26.93 -11.35 -24.46
N LEU A 775 27.44 -12.58 -24.29
CA LEU A 775 27.25 -13.66 -25.26
C LEU A 775 25.76 -13.97 -25.46
N PHE A 776 25.00 -14.03 -24.37
CA PHE A 776 23.56 -14.24 -24.43
C PHE A 776 22.83 -13.09 -25.13
N MET A 777 23.22 -11.83 -24.87
CA MET A 777 22.66 -10.65 -25.55
C MET A 777 22.88 -10.71 -27.07
N ILE A 778 24.08 -11.08 -27.50
CA ILE A 778 24.40 -11.25 -28.93
C ILE A 778 23.54 -12.37 -29.53
N TRP A 779 23.39 -13.48 -28.81
CA TRP A 779 22.61 -14.64 -29.24
C TRP A 779 21.10 -14.40 -29.40
N LEU A 780 20.53 -13.35 -28.79
CA LEU A 780 19.08 -13.10 -28.82
C LEU A 780 18.48 -13.15 -30.24
N PRO A 781 17.42 -13.94 -30.46
CA PRO A 781 16.84 -14.10 -31.79
C PRO A 781 16.07 -12.85 -32.24
N ILE A 782 15.94 -12.70 -33.56
CA ILE A 782 15.13 -11.69 -34.26
C ILE A 782 14.36 -12.41 -35.37
N SER A 783 13.21 -11.87 -35.76
CA SER A 783 12.49 -12.33 -36.96
C SER A 783 13.39 -12.21 -38.20
N ASP A 784 13.33 -13.21 -39.07
CA ASP A 784 13.99 -13.14 -40.36
C ASP A 784 13.35 -12.02 -41.20
N SER A 785 14.15 -11.02 -41.54
CA SER A 785 13.73 -9.82 -42.28
C SER A 785 14.86 -9.39 -43.19
N GLU A 786 14.53 -8.74 -44.32
CA GLU A 786 15.53 -8.23 -45.27
C GLU A 786 16.57 -7.32 -44.58
N ASN A 787 16.15 -6.54 -43.58
CA ASN A 787 17.02 -5.59 -42.84
C ASN A 787 17.49 -6.16 -41.50
N TRP A 788 17.99 -7.40 -41.51
CA TRP A 788 18.39 -8.12 -40.29
C TRP A 788 19.44 -7.37 -39.46
N ASN A 789 20.49 -6.82 -40.08
CA ASN A 789 21.56 -6.08 -39.37
C ASN A 789 21.02 -4.81 -38.69
N PHE A 790 20.11 -4.08 -39.33
CA PHE A 790 19.49 -2.87 -38.78
C PHE A 790 18.61 -3.22 -37.58
N ASN A 791 17.73 -4.21 -37.73
CA ASN A 791 16.86 -4.68 -36.65
C ASN A 791 17.68 -5.22 -35.47
N LYS A 792 18.79 -5.91 -35.73
CA LYS A 792 19.74 -6.36 -34.70
C LYS A 792 20.42 -5.21 -33.98
N THR A 793 20.86 -4.21 -34.72
CA THR A 793 21.49 -3.02 -34.14
C THR A 793 20.49 -2.22 -33.30
N LEU A 794 19.26 -2.04 -33.77
CA LEU A 794 18.18 -1.39 -33.03
C LEU A 794 17.84 -2.14 -31.73
N GLN A 795 17.69 -3.46 -31.81
CA GLN A 795 17.42 -4.34 -30.66
C GLN A 795 18.52 -4.22 -29.61
N VAL A 796 19.78 -4.41 -30.00
CA VAL A 796 20.94 -4.34 -29.09
C VAL A 796 21.07 -2.95 -28.48
N SER A 797 20.90 -1.89 -29.26
CA SER A 797 20.96 -0.51 -28.77
C SER A 797 19.87 -0.23 -27.73
N ASN A 798 18.63 -0.67 -27.99
CA ASN A 798 17.53 -0.50 -27.05
C ASN A 798 17.77 -1.25 -25.73
N ILE A 799 18.32 -2.47 -25.80
CA ILE A 799 18.72 -3.25 -24.63
C ILE A 799 19.83 -2.53 -23.85
N LEU A 800 20.89 -2.07 -24.52
CA LEU A 800 22.03 -1.37 -23.90
C LEU A 800 21.62 -0.04 -23.24
N LEU A 801 20.71 0.72 -23.87
CA LEU A 801 20.17 1.94 -23.29
C LEU A 801 19.33 1.64 -22.04
N THR A 802 18.46 0.63 -22.10
CA THR A 802 17.67 0.19 -20.95
C THR A 802 18.57 -0.32 -19.81
N LEU A 803 19.61 -1.08 -20.17
CA LEU A 803 20.64 -1.56 -19.25
C LEU A 803 21.35 -0.39 -18.56
N SER A 804 21.73 0.65 -19.31
CA SER A 804 22.37 1.83 -18.75
C SER A 804 21.47 2.54 -17.73
N ILE A 805 20.18 2.74 -18.05
CA ILE A 805 19.19 3.33 -17.14
C ILE A 805 19.07 2.50 -15.85
N PHE A 806 18.92 1.18 -15.97
CA PHE A 806 18.78 0.29 -14.82
C PHE A 806 20.05 0.22 -13.96
N ILE A 807 21.25 0.27 -14.57
CA ILE A 807 22.51 0.34 -13.82
C ILE A 807 22.60 1.63 -13.01
N LEU A 808 22.25 2.77 -13.61
CA LEU A 808 22.25 4.06 -12.90
C LEU A 808 21.25 4.08 -11.74
N MET A 809 20.03 3.58 -11.96
CA MET A 809 19.04 3.43 -10.88
C MET A 809 19.55 2.46 -9.79
N SER A 810 20.21 1.38 -10.17
CA SER A 810 20.79 0.40 -9.23
C SER A 810 21.97 0.98 -8.45
N PHE A 811 22.81 1.83 -9.06
CA PHE A 811 23.87 2.56 -8.37
C PHE A 811 23.32 3.55 -7.35
N SER A 812 22.29 4.30 -7.73
CA SER A 812 21.55 5.18 -6.80
C SER A 812 21.03 4.39 -5.60
N LEU A 813 20.35 3.26 -5.85
CA LEU A 813 19.82 2.41 -4.80
C LEU A 813 20.92 1.74 -3.96
N ASN A 814 22.04 1.37 -4.57
CA ASN A 814 23.19 0.79 -3.89
C ASN A 814 23.83 1.79 -2.93
N LEU A 815 23.88 3.06 -3.31
CA LEU A 815 24.38 4.12 -2.43
C LEU A 815 23.44 4.32 -1.23
N HIS A 816 22.13 4.44 -1.48
CA HIS A 816 21.14 4.61 -0.42
C HIS A 816 21.06 3.37 0.49
N THR A 817 20.61 2.24 -0.05
CA THR A 817 20.33 1.04 0.74
C THR A 817 21.61 0.24 1.02
N GLY A 818 22.44 0.02 0.01
CA GLY A 818 23.60 -0.86 0.12
C GLY A 818 24.69 -0.30 1.03
N VAL A 819 25.11 0.94 0.80
CA VAL A 819 26.26 1.56 1.49
C VAL A 819 25.86 2.25 2.79
N THR A 820 24.77 3.02 2.81
CA THR A 820 24.35 3.74 4.04
C THR A 820 23.35 3.00 4.90
N GLY A 821 22.74 1.93 4.39
CA GLY A 821 21.71 1.16 5.08
C GLY A 821 20.29 1.71 4.94
N MET A 822 20.11 2.90 4.33
CA MET A 822 18.82 3.59 4.14
C MET A 822 17.94 2.91 3.09
N VAL A 823 16.96 2.12 3.53
CA VAL A 823 16.02 1.42 2.64
C VAL A 823 15.15 2.42 1.88
N ASN A 824 15.43 2.60 0.58
CA ASN A 824 14.69 3.51 -0.29
C ASN A 824 13.85 2.73 -1.33
N PHE A 825 12.53 2.69 -1.16
CA PHE A 825 11.61 2.09 -2.13
C PHE A 825 11.02 3.11 -3.12
N GLY A 826 11.40 4.38 -3.02
CA GLY A 826 10.92 5.46 -3.87
C GLY A 826 11.98 6.00 -4.81
N VAL A 827 12.93 5.19 -5.31
CA VAL A 827 13.95 5.71 -6.26
C VAL A 827 13.31 6.35 -7.50
N ILE A 828 12.12 5.87 -7.90
CA ILE A 828 11.32 6.43 -8.99
C ILE A 828 10.91 7.89 -8.78
N PHE A 829 10.82 8.36 -7.54
CA PHE A 829 10.58 9.78 -7.25
C PHE A 829 11.69 10.64 -7.89
N PHE A 830 12.96 10.28 -7.63
CA PHE A 830 14.11 11.03 -8.16
C PHE A 830 14.27 10.88 -9.67
N VAL A 831 14.00 9.68 -10.20
CA VAL A 831 13.98 9.42 -11.64
C VAL A 831 12.88 10.23 -12.33
N GLY A 832 11.69 10.29 -11.74
CA GLY A 832 10.56 11.07 -12.22
C GLY A 832 10.85 12.57 -12.22
N VAL A 833 11.43 13.11 -11.14
CA VAL A 833 11.88 14.51 -11.10
C VAL A 833 12.86 14.79 -12.25
N GLY A 834 13.81 13.89 -12.52
CA GLY A 834 14.73 14.06 -13.65
C GLY A 834 14.04 14.05 -15.02
N ALA A 835 13.18 13.06 -15.27
CA ALA A 835 12.44 12.90 -16.52
C ALA A 835 11.50 14.08 -16.79
N ILE A 836 10.72 14.48 -15.79
CA ILE A 836 9.77 15.59 -15.85
C ILE A 836 10.51 16.90 -16.11
N THR A 837 11.58 17.18 -15.34
CA THR A 837 12.33 18.43 -15.45
C THR A 837 12.99 18.58 -16.82
N VAL A 838 13.64 17.54 -17.34
CA VAL A 838 14.24 17.59 -18.68
C VAL A 838 13.17 17.74 -19.74
N GLY A 839 12.07 16.98 -19.66
CA GLY A 839 10.99 17.07 -20.63
C GLY A 839 10.33 18.45 -20.69
N ILE A 840 10.05 19.08 -19.55
CA ILE A 840 9.44 20.41 -19.50
C ILE A 840 10.40 21.50 -19.98
N LEU A 841 11.65 21.47 -19.50
CA LEU A 841 12.62 22.51 -19.85
C LEU A 841 13.01 22.47 -21.34
N THR A 842 13.14 21.29 -21.92
CA THR A 842 13.59 21.13 -23.32
C THR A 842 12.48 21.20 -24.36
N ALA A 843 11.22 21.25 -23.94
CA ALA A 843 10.10 21.35 -24.85
C ALA A 843 9.94 22.76 -25.44
N PRO A 844 9.50 22.89 -26.71
CA PRO A 844 9.23 24.20 -27.33
C PRO A 844 8.15 25.00 -26.59
N THR A 845 8.25 26.32 -26.67
CA THR A 845 7.28 27.26 -26.06
C THR A 845 5.87 27.10 -26.62
N GLU A 846 5.73 26.67 -27.87
CA GLU A 846 4.44 26.39 -28.54
C GLU A 846 3.62 25.29 -27.88
N VAL A 847 4.27 24.35 -27.18
CA VAL A 847 3.64 23.22 -26.49
C VAL A 847 3.70 23.34 -24.97
N HIS A 848 3.77 24.58 -24.46
CA HIS A 848 3.88 24.92 -23.04
C HIS A 848 5.21 24.52 -22.36
N GLY A 849 6.31 24.42 -23.12
CA GLY A 849 7.67 24.21 -22.59
C GLY A 849 8.50 25.50 -22.47
N TYR A 850 9.76 25.38 -22.03
CA TYR A 850 10.68 26.52 -21.84
C TYR A 850 11.77 26.68 -22.92
N GLY A 851 11.93 25.72 -23.84
CA GLY A 851 12.87 25.80 -24.96
C GLY A 851 14.35 25.80 -24.58
N TRP A 852 14.72 25.30 -23.41
CA TRP A 852 16.12 25.25 -22.97
C TRP A 852 16.94 24.23 -23.77
N PRO A 853 18.24 24.51 -24.03
CA PRO A 853 19.14 23.51 -24.58
C PRO A 853 19.25 22.29 -23.66
N VAL A 854 19.41 21.10 -24.26
CA VAL A 854 19.30 19.82 -23.56
C VAL A 854 20.34 19.65 -22.44
N LEU A 855 21.59 20.05 -22.67
CA LEU A 855 22.67 19.84 -21.69
C LEU A 855 22.49 20.69 -20.41
N PRO A 856 22.26 22.02 -20.47
CA PRO A 856 21.89 22.81 -19.29
C PRO A 856 20.65 22.27 -18.56
N ALA A 857 19.61 21.87 -19.30
CA ALA A 857 18.40 21.29 -18.71
C ALA A 857 18.69 20.00 -17.92
N THR A 858 19.56 19.13 -18.44
CA THR A 858 19.96 17.89 -17.74
C THR A 858 20.77 18.15 -16.48
N ILE A 859 21.71 19.10 -16.52
CA ILE A 859 22.50 19.47 -15.33
C ILE A 859 21.57 20.04 -14.25
N PHE A 860 20.65 20.93 -14.63
CA PHE A 860 19.66 21.46 -13.72
C PHE A 860 18.77 20.36 -13.13
N ALA A 861 18.31 19.41 -13.94
CA ALA A 861 17.52 18.27 -13.47
C ALA A 861 18.28 17.39 -12.45
N ILE A 862 19.59 17.16 -12.66
CA ILE A 862 20.45 16.42 -11.73
C ILE A 862 20.58 17.17 -10.40
N LEU A 863 20.86 18.47 -10.45
CA LEU A 863 20.98 19.32 -9.27
C LEU A 863 19.67 19.43 -8.49
N LEU A 864 18.54 19.52 -9.20
CA LEU A 864 17.21 19.54 -8.63
C LEU A 864 16.88 18.21 -7.95
N ALA A 865 17.16 17.08 -8.59
CA ALA A 865 16.98 15.77 -7.95
C ALA A 865 17.88 15.64 -6.70
N ALA A 866 19.12 16.10 -6.76
CA ALA A 866 20.04 16.10 -5.63
C ALA A 866 19.57 17.01 -4.48
N SER A 867 18.99 18.18 -4.78
CA SER A 867 18.46 19.08 -3.76
C SER A 867 17.24 18.49 -3.06
N PHE A 868 16.34 17.82 -3.79
CA PHE A 868 15.25 17.03 -3.20
C PHE A 868 15.79 15.88 -2.35
N GLY A 869 16.82 15.17 -2.81
CA GLY A 869 17.49 14.13 -2.03
C GLY A 869 18.06 14.66 -0.70
N TRP A 870 18.74 15.81 -0.74
CA TRP A 870 19.25 16.46 0.47
C TRP A 870 18.14 16.90 1.42
N ALA A 871 17.10 17.56 0.88
CA ALA A 871 15.97 18.07 1.66
C ALA A 871 15.22 16.94 2.37
N LEU A 872 15.06 15.78 1.71
CA LEU A 872 14.39 14.61 2.27
C LEU A 872 15.19 13.95 3.40
N ALA A 873 16.51 14.07 3.43
CA ALA A 873 17.32 13.45 4.48
C ALA A 873 17.07 14.06 5.87
N TYR A 874 16.76 15.35 5.96
CA TYR A 874 16.58 16.03 7.25
C TYR A 874 15.35 15.53 8.04
N PRO A 875 14.13 15.49 7.47
CA PRO A 875 12.96 14.95 8.18
C PRO A 875 13.09 13.43 8.41
N THR A 876 13.81 12.72 7.55
CA THR A 876 13.86 11.26 7.58
C THR A 876 14.98 10.68 8.43
N ALA A 877 16.06 11.41 8.69
CA ALA A 877 17.17 10.92 9.53
C ALA A 877 16.77 10.62 10.98
N ARG A 878 15.62 11.15 11.45
CA ARG A 878 15.06 10.87 12.77
C ARG A 878 14.11 9.68 12.79
N LEU A 879 13.75 9.17 11.61
CA LEU A 879 12.78 8.11 11.47
C LEU A 879 13.50 6.75 11.48
N ARG A 880 12.83 5.75 12.03
CA ARG A 880 13.19 4.34 11.83
C ARG A 880 13.26 4.05 10.32
N MET A 881 14.17 3.16 9.92
CA MET A 881 14.40 2.79 8.52
C MET A 881 13.11 2.38 7.77
N ASP A 882 12.18 1.73 8.46
CA ASP A 882 10.90 1.31 7.90
C ASP A 882 10.00 2.50 7.50
N TYR A 883 10.01 3.57 8.29
CA TYR A 883 9.28 4.81 7.98
C TYR A 883 9.88 5.55 6.80
N PHE A 884 11.22 5.58 6.70
CA PHE A 884 11.90 6.15 5.54
C PHE A 884 11.49 5.42 4.24
N ALA A 885 11.47 4.09 4.30
CA ALA A 885 11.03 3.25 3.18
C ALA A 885 9.60 3.59 2.74
N ILE A 886 8.66 3.72 3.69
CA ILE A 886 7.26 4.09 3.40
C ILE A 886 7.16 5.50 2.79
N VAL A 887 7.82 6.50 3.39
CA VAL A 887 7.78 7.90 2.92
C VAL A 887 8.30 8.03 1.49
N THR A 888 9.38 7.33 1.14
CA THR A 888 9.92 7.38 -0.23
C THR A 888 8.95 6.83 -1.26
N ILE A 889 8.22 5.74 -0.97
CA ILE A 889 7.17 5.23 -1.88
C ILE A 889 6.04 6.24 -2.04
N SER A 890 5.59 6.81 -0.92
CA SER A 890 4.52 7.82 -0.92
C SER A 890 4.89 9.04 -1.77
N LEU A 891 6.15 9.49 -1.74
CA LEU A 891 6.61 10.61 -2.58
C LEU A 891 6.59 10.27 -4.07
N GLY A 892 6.99 9.05 -4.45
CA GLY A 892 6.88 8.60 -5.85
C GLY A 892 5.43 8.60 -6.33
N GLU A 893 4.51 8.16 -5.47
CA GLU A 893 3.08 8.15 -5.77
C GLU A 893 2.47 9.56 -5.82
N ILE A 894 2.91 10.48 -4.94
CA ILE A 894 2.54 11.89 -4.98
C ILE A 894 2.92 12.49 -6.34
N VAL A 895 4.17 12.33 -6.78
CA VAL A 895 4.62 12.88 -8.07
C VAL A 895 3.89 12.24 -9.24
N ARG A 896 3.63 10.94 -9.19
CA ARG A 896 2.85 10.24 -10.21
C ARG A 896 1.47 10.85 -10.41
N VAL A 897 0.74 11.07 -9.32
CA VAL A 897 -0.61 11.62 -9.40
C VAL A 897 -0.58 13.11 -9.69
N LEU A 898 0.41 13.85 -9.21
CA LEU A 898 0.65 15.25 -9.63
C LEU A 898 0.82 15.33 -11.15
N LEU A 899 1.63 14.46 -11.76
CA LEU A 899 1.79 14.43 -13.22
C LEU A 899 0.46 14.12 -13.95
N ALA A 900 -0.42 13.32 -13.34
CA ALA A 900 -1.74 13.03 -13.88
C ALA A 900 -2.75 14.18 -13.67
N GLY A 901 -2.62 14.97 -12.59
CA GLY A 901 -3.59 15.99 -12.18
C GLY A 901 -3.24 17.41 -12.57
N GLU A 902 -1.96 17.81 -12.45
CA GLU A 902 -1.48 19.19 -12.59
C GLU A 902 -1.15 19.56 -14.04
N PRO A 903 -1.80 20.59 -14.61
CA PRO A 903 -1.47 21.10 -15.94
C PRO A 903 -0.04 21.63 -16.07
N LEU A 904 0.53 22.20 -14.99
CA LEU A 904 1.90 22.74 -14.99
C LEU A 904 2.98 21.68 -15.24
N LEU A 905 2.65 20.42 -14.99
CA LEU A 905 3.57 19.30 -15.21
C LEU A 905 3.33 18.62 -16.57
N ARG A 906 2.51 19.21 -17.45
CA ARG A 906 2.17 18.68 -18.77
C ARG A 906 2.75 19.54 -19.88
N VAL A 907 3.22 18.86 -20.92
CA VAL A 907 3.70 19.47 -22.16
C VAL A 907 3.30 18.55 -23.30
N GLY A 908 2.70 19.10 -24.36
CA GLY A 908 2.26 18.32 -25.52
C GLY A 908 1.03 18.92 -26.20
N SER A 909 0.40 18.15 -27.09
CA SER A 909 -0.79 18.62 -27.83
C SER A 909 -2.03 18.75 -26.95
N ILE A 910 -2.75 19.86 -27.13
CA ILE A 910 -3.92 20.36 -26.38
C ILE A 910 -5.07 19.34 -26.18
N GLY A 911 -5.19 18.30 -27.01
CA GLY A 911 -6.36 17.40 -27.01
C GLY A 911 -6.32 16.14 -26.12
N SER A 912 -5.16 15.69 -25.62
CA SER A 912 -5.09 14.37 -24.92
C SER A 912 -3.92 14.13 -23.96
N ALA A 913 -3.04 15.11 -23.72
CA ALA A 913 -1.75 14.85 -23.08
C ALA A 913 -1.82 14.69 -21.54
N ILE A 914 -2.22 13.51 -21.06
CA ILE A 914 -1.79 13.04 -19.75
C ILE A 914 -0.29 12.69 -19.89
N GLY A 915 0.61 13.47 -19.29
CA GLY A 915 2.06 13.24 -19.37
C GLY A 915 2.82 14.34 -20.14
N ILE A 916 4.09 14.06 -20.48
CA ILE A 916 5.02 14.98 -21.14
C ILE A 916 5.47 14.40 -22.47
N SER A 917 5.34 15.14 -23.57
CA SER A 917 5.68 14.70 -24.93
C SER A 917 6.21 15.86 -25.78
N LYS A 918 6.71 15.56 -26.99
CA LYS A 918 7.19 16.55 -27.98
C LYS A 918 8.34 17.45 -27.50
N TYR A 919 9.19 16.97 -26.61
CA TYR A 919 10.40 17.67 -26.20
C TYR A 919 11.59 17.40 -27.14
N THR A 920 12.56 18.31 -27.14
CA THR A 920 13.74 18.19 -28.00
C THR A 920 14.66 17.05 -27.52
N LEU A 921 15.11 16.23 -28.47
CA LEU A 921 15.98 15.08 -28.21
C LEU A 921 17.46 15.48 -28.34
N PRO A 922 18.36 15.02 -27.45
CA PRO A 922 19.77 15.43 -27.46
C PRO A 922 20.47 15.01 -28.74
N LEU A 923 21.14 15.96 -29.40
CA LEU A 923 21.97 15.70 -30.58
C LEU A 923 21.24 15.01 -31.75
N LYS A 924 19.90 14.97 -31.78
CA LYS A 924 19.15 14.30 -32.85
C LYS A 924 19.39 14.96 -34.21
N ASN A 925 19.41 16.30 -34.25
CA ASN A 925 19.69 17.06 -35.47
C ASN A 925 21.12 16.77 -35.98
N TRP A 926 22.11 16.82 -35.09
CA TRP A 926 23.50 16.51 -35.43
C TRP A 926 23.69 15.07 -35.90
N TRP A 927 22.98 14.10 -35.31
CA TRP A 927 23.10 12.68 -35.66
C TRP A 927 22.67 12.38 -37.10
N PHE A 928 21.55 12.96 -37.55
CA PHE A 928 21.00 12.71 -38.88
C PHE A 928 21.48 13.71 -39.94
N CYS A 929 21.52 15.01 -39.64
CA CYS A 929 21.83 16.06 -40.62
C CYS A 929 23.31 16.50 -40.62
N GLY A 930 24.08 16.16 -39.57
CA GLY A 930 25.45 16.68 -39.40
C GLY A 930 25.49 18.13 -38.87
N PRO A 931 26.69 18.73 -38.73
CA PRO A 931 26.86 20.07 -38.16
C PRO A 931 26.52 21.22 -39.13
N ASP A 932 26.57 20.98 -40.44
CA ASP A 932 26.53 22.04 -41.47
C ASP A 932 25.10 22.33 -41.98
N ILE A 933 24.12 21.49 -41.63
CA ILE A 933 22.73 21.59 -42.11
C ILE A 933 21.82 22.06 -40.97
N SER A 934 21.18 23.22 -41.15
CA SER A 934 20.18 23.74 -40.22
C SER A 934 18.80 23.13 -40.49
N VAL A 935 18.06 22.83 -39.43
CA VAL A 935 16.71 22.27 -39.48
C VAL A 935 15.72 23.27 -38.88
N GLY A 936 14.61 23.52 -39.56
CA GLY A 936 13.58 24.46 -39.14
C GLY A 936 12.55 24.76 -40.25
N PRO A 937 11.51 25.55 -39.93
CA PRO A 937 10.45 25.91 -40.88
C PRO A 937 10.95 26.64 -42.14
N ASP A 938 12.05 27.38 -41.99
CA ASP A 938 12.66 28.23 -43.03
C ASP A 938 13.87 27.58 -43.72
N SER A 939 14.13 26.29 -43.46
CA SER A 939 15.27 25.55 -44.03
C SER A 939 14.79 24.43 -44.97
N ASP A 940 15.70 23.93 -45.81
CA ASP A 940 15.41 22.82 -46.75
C ASP A 940 14.88 21.55 -46.05
N TYR A 941 15.13 21.40 -44.75
CA TYR A 941 14.67 20.27 -43.94
C TYR A 941 13.80 20.72 -42.76
N ILE A 942 12.51 20.35 -42.78
CA ILE A 942 11.52 20.70 -41.75
C ILE A 942 11.83 20.04 -40.40
N SER A 943 12.42 18.83 -40.41
CA SER A 943 12.77 18.09 -39.18
C SER A 943 14.02 17.25 -39.38
N ALA A 944 14.68 16.86 -38.28
CA ALA A 944 15.86 15.98 -38.34
C ALA A 944 15.56 14.61 -38.96
N ASP A 945 14.30 14.17 -38.89
CA ASP A 945 13.86 12.93 -39.53
C ASP A 945 13.76 13.09 -41.06
N ALA A 946 13.65 14.32 -41.59
CA ALA A 946 13.68 14.57 -43.04
C ALA A 946 15.09 14.40 -43.63
N CYS A 947 16.14 14.76 -42.88
CA CYS A 947 17.53 14.48 -43.29
C CYS A 947 17.83 12.98 -43.31
N ARG A 948 17.16 12.18 -42.46
CA ARG A 948 17.35 10.73 -42.39
C ARG A 948 16.94 10.05 -43.70
N SER A 949 15.93 10.57 -44.39
CA SER A 949 15.41 10.02 -45.64
C SER A 949 16.13 10.51 -46.89
N ASP A 950 17.09 11.43 -46.77
CA ASP A 950 17.81 12.00 -47.91
C ASP A 950 19.15 11.28 -48.13
N GLU A 951 19.29 10.60 -49.25
CA GLU A 951 20.49 9.83 -49.64
C GLU A 951 21.72 10.71 -49.89
N LEU A 952 21.54 12.02 -50.15
CA LEU A 952 22.63 12.94 -50.45
C LEU A 952 23.28 13.54 -49.18
N VAL A 953 22.64 13.38 -48.01
CA VAL A 953 23.12 13.93 -46.75
C VAL A 953 23.99 12.92 -46.03
N ASN A 954 25.31 13.16 -45.96
CA ASN A 954 26.25 12.31 -45.23
C ASN A 954 26.37 12.69 -43.75
N GLY A 955 25.32 12.41 -42.97
CA GLY A 955 25.34 12.58 -41.51
C GLY A 955 26.14 11.51 -40.76
N PRO A 956 26.50 11.74 -39.47
CA PRO A 956 27.15 10.74 -38.62
C PRO A 956 26.43 9.39 -38.56
N ALA A 957 25.10 9.38 -38.63
CA ALA A 957 24.30 8.15 -38.69
C ALA A 957 24.64 7.27 -39.90
N ASN A 958 24.93 7.86 -41.06
CA ASN A 958 25.27 7.13 -42.30
C ASN A 958 26.67 6.52 -42.20
N MET A 959 27.64 7.26 -41.65
CA MET A 959 29.00 6.75 -41.42
C MET A 959 29.00 5.55 -40.45
N VAL A 960 28.20 5.63 -39.39
CA VAL A 960 28.06 4.51 -38.43
C VAL A 960 27.28 3.36 -39.05
N GLY A 961 26.28 3.64 -39.90
CA GLY A 961 25.57 2.63 -40.68
C GLY A 961 26.49 1.84 -41.60
N GLU A 962 27.40 2.53 -42.29
CA GLU A 962 28.44 1.92 -43.12
C GLU A 962 29.38 1.04 -42.27
N PHE A 963 29.86 1.56 -41.13
CA PHE A 963 30.73 0.81 -40.21
C PHE A 963 30.07 -0.47 -39.68
N LEU A 964 28.78 -0.42 -39.38
CA LEU A 964 27.99 -1.56 -38.88
C LEU A 964 27.43 -2.44 -40.01
N LYS A 965 27.72 -2.12 -41.28
CA LYS A 965 27.22 -2.83 -42.48
C LYS A 965 25.68 -2.94 -42.50
N LEU A 966 25.01 -1.83 -42.22
CA LEU A 966 23.56 -1.70 -42.32
C LEU A 966 23.22 -1.41 -43.78
N SER A 967 22.92 -2.45 -44.57
CA SER A 967 22.48 -2.31 -45.95
C SER A 967 21.08 -2.90 -46.14
N ASP A 968 20.22 -2.19 -46.86
CA ASP A 968 18.88 -2.63 -47.27
C ASP A 968 18.98 -3.65 -48.44
N SER A 969 17.84 -4.24 -48.84
CA SER A 969 17.74 -5.24 -49.93
C SER A 969 18.28 -4.75 -51.29
N ASN A 970 18.31 -3.43 -51.50
CA ASN A 970 18.87 -2.77 -52.68
C ASN A 970 20.38 -2.44 -52.57
N GLY A 971 21.04 -2.82 -51.47
CA GLY A 971 22.45 -2.51 -51.21
C GLY A 971 22.72 -1.07 -50.79
N VAL A 972 21.68 -0.27 -50.54
CA VAL A 972 21.77 1.12 -50.04
C VAL A 972 22.07 1.10 -48.54
N ILE A 973 22.96 1.99 -48.08
CA ILE A 973 23.36 2.08 -46.67
C ILE A 973 22.24 2.75 -45.88
N GLU A 974 21.73 2.08 -44.85
CA GLU A 974 20.73 2.65 -43.95
C GLU A 974 21.40 3.44 -42.81
N PRO A 975 20.89 4.64 -42.45
CA PRO A 975 21.37 5.40 -41.28
C PRO A 975 21.21 4.61 -39.99
N ALA A 976 22.24 4.61 -39.13
CA ALA A 976 22.17 3.96 -37.82
C ALA A 976 21.04 4.55 -36.94
N PRO A 977 20.28 3.71 -36.21
CA PRO A 977 19.18 4.17 -35.37
C PRO A 977 19.62 5.17 -34.30
N TYR A 978 18.79 6.18 -34.02
CA TYR A 978 19.06 7.14 -32.94
C TYR A 978 19.24 6.49 -31.55
N MET A 979 18.59 5.33 -31.32
CA MET A 979 18.77 4.54 -30.10
C MET A 979 20.22 4.10 -29.89
N PHE A 980 21.01 3.93 -30.96
CA PHE A 980 22.44 3.60 -30.87
C PHE A 980 23.24 4.73 -30.22
N LEU A 981 23.00 5.98 -30.66
CA LEU A 981 23.64 7.16 -30.07
C LEU A 981 23.30 7.29 -28.57
N LEU A 982 22.02 7.16 -28.22
CA LEU A 982 21.59 7.20 -26.82
C LEU A 982 22.23 6.06 -26.00
N ALA A 983 22.35 4.86 -26.55
CA ALA A 983 23.00 3.73 -25.89
C ALA A 983 24.49 4.01 -25.60
N VAL A 984 25.21 4.60 -26.56
CA VAL A 984 26.62 5.00 -26.37
C VAL A 984 26.74 6.06 -25.27
N MET A 985 25.89 7.09 -25.30
CA MET A 985 25.84 8.11 -24.25
C MET A 985 25.52 7.51 -22.88
N GLY A 986 24.58 6.56 -22.83
CA GLY A 986 24.21 5.82 -21.63
C GLY A 986 25.38 5.05 -21.04
N ILE A 987 26.10 4.28 -21.86
CA ILE A 987 27.26 3.49 -21.42
C ILE A 987 28.39 4.40 -20.92
N LEU A 988 28.69 5.49 -21.63
CA LEU A 988 29.69 6.47 -21.19
C LEU A 988 29.32 7.08 -19.83
N SER A 989 28.04 7.41 -19.63
CA SER A 989 27.55 7.93 -18.35
C SER A 989 27.69 6.90 -17.22
N VAL A 990 27.42 5.62 -17.48
CA VAL A 990 27.59 4.53 -16.51
C VAL A 990 29.06 4.35 -16.13
N LEU A 991 29.97 4.35 -17.10
CA LEU A 991 31.42 4.23 -16.84
C LEU A 991 31.93 5.41 -16.01
N LEU A 992 31.53 6.63 -16.35
CA LEU A 992 31.88 7.84 -15.61
C LEU A 992 31.37 7.78 -14.17
N ILE A 993 30.09 7.44 -13.97
CA ILE A 993 29.49 7.36 -12.63
C ILE A 993 30.08 6.22 -11.82
N TRP A 994 30.36 5.07 -12.44
CA TRP A 994 31.02 3.96 -11.76
C TRP A 994 32.42 4.36 -11.28
N TRP A 995 33.22 4.99 -12.13
CA TRP A 995 34.54 5.50 -11.75
C TRP A 995 34.48 6.51 -10.61
N LEU A 996 33.53 7.46 -10.66
CA LEU A 996 33.30 8.45 -9.62
C LEU A 996 32.89 7.79 -8.30
N LEU A 997 31.96 6.82 -8.33
CA LEU A 997 31.49 6.11 -7.14
C LEU A 997 32.60 5.27 -6.49
N GLU A 998 33.43 4.57 -7.27
CA GLU A 998 34.55 3.79 -6.72
C GLU A 998 35.57 4.69 -6.03
N THR A 999 35.84 5.86 -6.62
CA THR A 999 36.72 6.89 -6.05
C THR A 999 36.14 7.46 -4.74
N LEU A 1000 34.84 7.77 -4.72
CA LEU A 1000 34.17 8.30 -3.52
C LEU A 1000 34.04 7.26 -2.40
N LEU A 1001 33.74 6.00 -2.73
CA LEU A 1001 33.55 4.94 -1.74
C LEU A 1001 34.86 4.43 -1.14
N SER A 1002 35.98 4.56 -1.85
CA SER A 1002 37.32 4.28 -1.32
C SER A 1002 37.88 5.41 -0.44
N SER A 1003 37.34 6.61 -0.55
CA SER A 1003 37.69 7.77 0.26
C SER A 1003 37.27 7.61 1.74
N PRO A 1004 37.76 8.46 2.67
CA PRO A 1004 37.31 8.46 4.07
C PRO A 1004 35.79 8.61 4.22
N TRP A 1005 35.14 9.35 3.32
CA TRP A 1005 33.69 9.56 3.34
C TRP A 1005 32.94 8.23 3.16
N GLY A 1006 33.36 7.39 2.21
CA GLY A 1006 32.77 6.06 2.01
C GLY A 1006 32.94 5.14 3.21
N ARG A 1007 34.06 5.22 3.93
CA ARG A 1007 34.29 4.44 5.16
C ARG A 1007 33.34 4.84 6.29
N ILE A 1008 33.09 6.15 6.44
CA ILE A 1008 32.13 6.66 7.43
C ILE A 1008 30.72 6.16 7.11
N LEU A 1009 30.31 6.17 5.84
CA LEU A 1009 28.99 5.65 5.43
C LEU A 1009 28.82 4.17 5.77
N LYS A 1010 29.86 3.35 5.54
CA LYS A 1010 29.84 1.94 5.93
C LYS A 1010 29.75 1.77 7.45
N ALA A 1011 30.48 2.57 8.23
CA ALA A 1011 30.38 2.56 9.68
C ALA A 1011 28.95 2.91 10.16
N ILE A 1012 28.32 3.92 9.55
CA ILE A 1012 26.93 4.32 9.82
C ILE A 1012 25.95 3.17 9.53
N ARG A 1013 26.17 2.42 8.44
CA ARG A 1013 25.32 1.28 8.08
C ARG A 1013 25.40 0.15 9.10
N GLU A 1014 26.61 -0.17 9.57
CA GLU A 1014 26.82 -1.26 10.54
C GLU A 1014 26.25 -0.87 11.92
N ASP A 1015 26.61 0.30 12.41
CA ASP A 1015 26.11 0.82 13.68
C ASP A 1015 26.15 2.36 13.70
N GLU A 1016 24.97 2.94 13.53
CA GLU A 1016 24.77 4.39 13.54
C GLU A 1016 25.11 5.01 14.90
N GLU A 1017 24.78 4.35 16.00
CA GLU A 1017 25.04 4.89 17.34
C GLU A 1017 26.55 4.93 17.58
N VAL A 1018 27.28 3.87 17.24
CA VAL A 1018 28.75 3.83 17.36
C VAL A 1018 29.39 4.93 16.51
N ALA A 1019 28.94 5.13 15.27
CA ALA A 1019 29.45 6.21 14.43
C ALA A 1019 29.21 7.60 15.04
N GLN A 1020 28.06 7.82 15.67
CA GLN A 1020 27.75 9.07 16.40
C GLN A 1020 28.67 9.26 17.61
N HIS A 1021 28.97 8.21 18.39
CA HIS A 1021 29.88 8.28 19.53
C HIS A 1021 31.32 8.60 19.12
N HIS A 1022 31.73 8.23 17.90
CA HIS A 1022 33.01 8.64 17.31
C HIS A 1022 33.04 10.10 16.81
N GLY A 1023 31.95 10.86 16.99
CA GLY A 1023 31.88 12.28 16.64
C GLY A 1023 31.51 12.55 15.18
N HIS A 1024 31.11 11.53 14.41
CA HIS A 1024 30.69 11.72 13.03
C HIS A 1024 29.23 12.21 12.95
N ASN A 1025 28.98 13.25 12.14
CA ASN A 1025 27.63 13.78 11.95
C ASN A 1025 26.85 12.90 10.94
N VAL A 1026 26.16 11.90 11.46
CA VAL A 1026 25.42 10.91 10.66
C VAL A 1026 24.39 11.54 9.73
N LEU A 1027 23.69 12.59 10.19
CA LEU A 1027 22.66 13.25 9.40
C LEU A 1027 23.24 13.88 8.13
N THR A 1028 24.34 14.61 8.23
CA THR A 1028 24.98 15.25 7.06
C THR A 1028 25.53 14.23 6.07
N HIS A 1029 26.10 13.13 6.57
CA HIS A 1029 26.62 12.06 5.72
C HIS A 1029 25.50 11.29 5.00
N LYS A 1030 24.40 10.97 5.70
CA LYS A 1030 23.19 10.40 5.08
C LYS A 1030 22.58 11.36 4.05
N ALA A 1031 22.51 12.66 4.35
CA ALA A 1031 22.01 13.68 3.44
C ALA A 1031 22.84 13.81 2.16
N ALA A 1032 24.16 13.88 2.30
CA ALA A 1032 25.07 13.93 1.16
C ALA A 1032 24.94 12.66 0.29
N SER A 1033 24.82 11.49 0.92
CA SER A 1033 24.64 10.23 0.21
C SER A 1033 23.29 10.17 -0.52
N LEU A 1034 22.22 10.66 0.09
CA LEU A 1034 20.88 10.70 -0.51
C LEU A 1034 20.83 11.69 -1.68
N ALA A 1035 21.48 12.85 -1.55
CA ALA A 1035 21.60 13.83 -2.61
C ALA A 1035 22.37 13.30 -3.82
N LEU A 1036 23.53 12.65 -3.60
CA LEU A 1036 24.34 12.11 -4.67
C LEU A 1036 23.60 10.99 -5.42
N GLY A 1037 22.97 10.06 -4.69
CA GLY A 1037 22.20 8.99 -5.31
C GLY A 1037 20.94 9.50 -6.01
N ALA A 1038 20.27 10.53 -5.47
CA ALA A 1038 19.16 11.20 -6.15
C ALA A 1038 19.58 11.88 -7.46
N GLY A 1039 20.75 12.53 -7.49
CA GLY A 1039 21.30 13.11 -8.72
C GLY A 1039 21.56 12.05 -9.81
N ILE A 1040 22.15 10.89 -9.43
CA ILE A 1040 22.34 9.76 -10.35
C ILE A 1040 21.00 9.23 -10.88
N ALA A 1041 19.99 9.12 -10.01
CA ALA A 1041 18.65 8.71 -10.42
C ALA A 1041 17.99 9.75 -11.35
N GLY A 1042 18.19 11.05 -11.13
CA GLY A 1042 17.72 12.11 -12.02
C GLY A 1042 18.33 12.00 -13.42
N LEU A 1043 19.62 11.69 -13.52
CA LEU A 1043 20.29 11.41 -14.80
C LEU A 1043 19.72 10.16 -15.50
N ALA A 1044 19.41 9.10 -14.75
CA ALA A 1044 18.72 7.93 -15.29
C ALA A 1044 17.33 8.29 -15.84
N GLY A 1045 16.61 9.19 -15.17
CA GLY A 1045 15.33 9.74 -15.59
C GLY A 1045 15.40 10.49 -16.92
N ALA A 1046 16.44 11.30 -17.13
CA ALA A 1046 16.66 12.01 -18.38
C ALA A 1046 16.82 11.05 -19.57
N PHE A 1047 17.67 10.02 -19.42
CA PHE A 1047 17.82 8.97 -20.45
C PHE A 1047 16.53 8.21 -20.70
N TRP A 1048 15.75 7.96 -19.65
CA TRP A 1048 14.50 7.23 -19.79
C TRP A 1048 13.42 8.05 -20.51
N ALA A 1049 13.34 9.36 -20.26
CA ALA A 1049 12.51 10.27 -21.04
C ALA A 1049 12.92 10.18 -22.52
N TRP A 1050 14.18 10.44 -22.86
CA TRP A 1050 14.64 10.41 -24.26
C TRP A 1050 14.40 9.06 -24.95
N LYS A 1051 14.53 7.94 -24.22
CA LYS A 1051 14.20 6.62 -24.72
C LYS A 1051 12.73 6.48 -25.09
N LEU A 1052 11.83 6.98 -24.24
CA LEU A 1052 10.39 6.80 -24.42
C LEU A 1052 9.78 7.83 -25.36
N THR A 1053 10.44 8.97 -25.60
CA THR A 1053 9.94 10.12 -26.40
C THR A 1053 8.64 10.76 -25.87
N GLY A 1054 8.08 10.21 -24.80
CA GLY A 1054 6.98 10.69 -24.01
C GLY A 1054 7.04 10.05 -22.61
N PHE A 1055 6.55 10.74 -21.59
CA PHE A 1055 6.61 10.29 -20.21
C PHE A 1055 5.23 10.35 -19.54
N ASP A 1056 4.63 9.18 -19.39
CA ASP A 1056 3.29 9.03 -18.80
C ASP A 1056 3.35 8.71 -17.29
N PRO A 1057 2.36 9.16 -16.50
CA PRO A 1057 2.24 8.80 -15.08
C PRO A 1057 2.26 7.29 -14.81
N SER A 1058 1.75 6.49 -15.74
CA SER A 1058 1.64 5.04 -15.55
C SER A 1058 3.02 4.37 -15.37
N ILE A 1059 4.06 4.93 -15.99
CA ILE A 1059 5.45 4.43 -15.96
C ILE A 1059 6.09 4.64 -14.59
N MET A 1060 5.65 5.68 -13.87
CA MET A 1060 6.11 5.98 -12.50
C MET A 1060 5.47 5.10 -11.43
N ALA A 1061 4.53 4.21 -11.78
CA ALA A 1061 3.92 3.30 -10.82
C ALA A 1061 5.01 2.46 -10.12
N PRO A 1062 5.18 2.55 -8.78
CA PRO A 1062 6.29 1.88 -8.08
C PRO A 1062 6.36 0.37 -8.33
N ALA A 1063 5.18 -0.26 -8.50
CA ALA A 1063 5.05 -1.68 -8.79
C ALA A 1063 5.70 -2.13 -10.11
N ARG A 1064 5.73 -1.25 -11.13
CA ARG A 1064 6.25 -1.59 -12.47
C ARG A 1064 7.73 -1.28 -12.64
N SER A 1065 8.25 -0.24 -11.97
CA SER A 1065 9.61 0.25 -12.20
C SER A 1065 10.54 0.01 -11.02
N THR A 1066 10.22 0.57 -9.85
CA THR A 1066 11.13 0.52 -8.68
C THR A 1066 11.41 -0.91 -8.22
N PHE A 1067 10.42 -1.79 -8.31
CA PHE A 1067 10.56 -3.17 -7.85
C PHE A 1067 11.47 -4.01 -8.74
N LEU A 1068 11.52 -3.73 -10.04
CA LEU A 1068 12.48 -4.36 -10.95
C LEU A 1068 13.92 -3.93 -10.62
N VAL A 1069 14.12 -2.65 -10.28
CA VAL A 1069 15.44 -2.15 -9.83
C VAL A 1069 15.82 -2.77 -8.48
N TRP A 1070 14.87 -2.96 -7.58
CA TRP A 1070 15.11 -3.69 -6.34
C TRP A 1070 15.47 -5.16 -6.58
N ALA A 1071 14.81 -5.83 -7.53
CA ALA A 1071 15.19 -7.18 -7.94
C ALA A 1071 16.64 -7.20 -8.44
N ALA A 1072 17.00 -6.28 -9.35
CA ALA A 1072 18.37 -6.13 -9.86
C ALA A 1072 19.39 -5.91 -8.72
N PHE A 1073 19.09 -5.01 -7.78
CA PHE A 1073 19.93 -4.72 -6.61
C PHE A 1073 20.17 -5.96 -5.74
N ILE A 1074 19.13 -6.74 -5.46
CA ILE A 1074 19.23 -7.95 -4.63
C ILE A 1074 20.04 -9.05 -5.31
N ILE A 1075 19.74 -9.30 -6.59
CA ILE A 1075 20.42 -10.31 -7.39
C ILE A 1075 21.90 -9.96 -7.49
N GLY A 1076 22.21 -8.69 -7.72
CA GLY A 1076 23.58 -8.19 -7.82
C GLY A 1076 24.38 -8.36 -6.53
N GLY A 1077 23.79 -8.00 -5.39
CA GLY A 1077 24.39 -8.07 -4.07
C GLY A 1077 24.66 -6.71 -3.45
N LYS A 1078 24.32 -6.57 -2.16
CA LYS A 1078 24.36 -5.28 -1.46
C LYS A 1078 25.79 -4.72 -1.40
N ALA A 1079 25.93 -3.41 -1.55
CA ALA A 1079 27.18 -2.65 -1.38
C ALA A 1079 28.32 -3.02 -2.33
N ASN A 1080 28.00 -3.61 -3.49
CA ASN A 1080 28.99 -3.89 -4.53
C ASN A 1080 28.50 -3.36 -5.89
N ASN A 1081 29.21 -2.35 -6.42
CA ASN A 1081 28.87 -1.74 -7.71
C ASN A 1081 28.98 -2.75 -8.88
N LYS A 1082 29.93 -3.70 -8.82
CA LYS A 1082 30.04 -4.76 -9.85
C LYS A 1082 28.84 -5.68 -9.85
N GLY A 1083 28.32 -5.99 -8.66
CA GLY A 1083 27.08 -6.74 -8.49
C GLY A 1083 25.90 -6.02 -9.15
N MET A 1084 25.77 -4.70 -8.96
CA MET A 1084 24.67 -3.91 -9.55
C MET A 1084 24.62 -4.01 -11.08
N ILE A 1085 25.78 -3.99 -11.74
CA ILE A 1085 25.86 -4.13 -13.20
C ILE A 1085 25.30 -5.49 -13.64
N ILE A 1086 25.75 -6.58 -13.00
CA ILE A 1086 25.29 -7.93 -13.33
C ILE A 1086 23.79 -8.10 -13.03
N GLY A 1087 23.33 -7.61 -11.88
CA GLY A 1087 21.92 -7.68 -11.49
C GLY A 1087 21.01 -6.93 -12.45
N ALA A 1088 21.38 -5.71 -12.84
CA ALA A 1088 20.66 -4.90 -13.83
C ALA A 1088 20.64 -5.59 -15.20
N PHE A 1089 21.77 -6.18 -15.62
CA PHE A 1089 21.87 -6.90 -16.89
C PHE A 1089 20.90 -8.10 -16.92
N ILE A 1090 20.88 -8.93 -15.87
CA ILE A 1090 19.96 -10.08 -15.78
C ILE A 1090 18.50 -9.63 -15.89
N ILE A 1091 18.10 -8.60 -15.14
CA ILE A 1091 16.71 -8.12 -15.15
C ILE A 1091 16.31 -7.53 -16.50
N VAL A 1092 17.18 -6.74 -17.14
CA VAL A 1092 16.89 -6.11 -18.43
C VAL A 1092 16.82 -7.15 -19.56
N LEU A 1093 17.72 -8.13 -19.57
CA LEU A 1093 17.64 -9.24 -20.53
C LEU A 1093 16.37 -10.06 -20.35
N MET A 1094 16.03 -10.38 -19.11
CA MET A 1094 14.80 -11.11 -18.80
C MET A 1094 13.57 -10.31 -19.26
N GLU A 1095 13.51 -9.01 -18.97
CA GLU A 1095 12.44 -8.13 -19.45
C GLU A 1095 12.32 -8.13 -20.98
N PHE A 1096 13.45 -8.08 -21.69
CA PHE A 1096 13.47 -8.17 -23.12
C PHE A 1096 12.90 -9.50 -23.63
N VAL A 1097 13.39 -10.63 -23.11
CA VAL A 1097 12.93 -11.98 -23.51
C VAL A 1097 11.42 -12.13 -23.32
N PHE A 1098 10.85 -11.64 -22.21
CA PHE A 1098 9.41 -11.69 -22.00
C PHE A 1098 8.62 -10.82 -22.96
N ASN A 1099 9.09 -9.62 -23.28
CA ASN A 1099 8.42 -8.78 -24.26
C ASN A 1099 8.42 -9.44 -25.65
N VAL A 1100 9.49 -10.18 -26.00
CA VAL A 1100 9.52 -11.01 -27.21
C VAL A 1100 8.54 -12.18 -27.12
N LEU A 1101 8.46 -12.89 -25.99
CA LEU A 1101 7.49 -13.97 -25.80
C LEU A 1101 6.04 -13.48 -25.93
N VAL A 1102 5.72 -12.31 -25.36
CA VAL A 1102 4.39 -11.66 -25.52
C VAL A 1102 4.11 -11.40 -27.00
N ALA A 1103 5.05 -10.79 -27.73
CA ALA A 1103 4.88 -10.53 -29.16
C ALA A 1103 4.73 -11.84 -29.96
N ALA A 1104 5.50 -12.87 -29.60
CA ALA A 1104 5.49 -14.16 -30.26
C ALA A 1104 4.17 -14.93 -30.11
N GLN A 1105 3.29 -14.57 -29.17
CA GLN A 1105 1.93 -15.13 -29.11
C GLN A 1105 1.00 -14.61 -30.19
N GLY A 1106 1.35 -13.48 -30.83
CA GLY A 1106 0.55 -12.81 -31.85
C GLY A 1106 0.75 -13.35 -33.27
N SER A 1107 1.89 -13.97 -33.57
CA SER A 1107 2.20 -14.51 -34.90
C SER A 1107 3.17 -15.70 -34.83
N SER A 1108 2.96 -16.70 -35.69
CA SER A 1108 3.83 -17.87 -35.85
C SER A 1108 5.22 -17.54 -36.40
N ASP A 1109 5.35 -16.40 -37.07
CA ASP A 1109 6.57 -16.01 -37.78
C ASP A 1109 7.59 -15.32 -36.85
N LEU A 1110 7.19 -15.05 -35.61
CA LEU A 1110 8.03 -14.40 -34.61
C LEU A 1110 8.89 -15.42 -33.84
N PRO A 1111 10.12 -15.04 -33.45
CA PRO A 1111 11.00 -15.92 -32.70
C PRO A 1111 10.38 -16.28 -31.34
N LEU A 1112 10.63 -17.51 -30.87
CA LEU A 1112 10.10 -18.08 -29.62
C LEU A 1112 8.59 -18.42 -29.61
N HIS A 1113 7.88 -18.35 -30.74
CA HIS A 1113 6.45 -18.74 -30.81
C HIS A 1113 6.20 -20.15 -30.26
N SER A 1114 7.01 -21.15 -30.63
CA SER A 1114 6.85 -22.53 -30.13
C SER A 1114 7.02 -22.65 -28.61
N THR A 1115 7.86 -21.79 -28.02
CA THR A 1115 8.04 -21.73 -26.57
C THR A 1115 6.83 -21.08 -25.90
N ALA A 1116 6.32 -20.00 -26.48
CA ALA A 1116 5.10 -19.34 -26.01
C ALA A 1116 3.89 -20.30 -26.07
N ASP A 1117 3.70 -21.01 -27.18
CA ASP A 1117 2.66 -22.03 -27.35
C ASP A 1117 2.79 -23.19 -26.33
N SER A 1118 4.02 -23.63 -26.04
CA SER A 1118 4.25 -24.65 -25.00
C SER A 1118 3.83 -24.19 -23.61
N ILE A 1119 4.09 -22.92 -23.28
CA ILE A 1119 3.68 -22.32 -22.00
C ILE A 1119 2.14 -22.17 -21.96
N ASP A 1120 1.53 -21.73 -23.05
CA ASP A 1120 0.07 -21.62 -23.19
C ASP A 1120 -0.61 -22.97 -22.95
N ARG A 1121 -0.12 -24.04 -23.59
CA ARG A 1121 -0.64 -25.40 -23.40
C ARG A 1121 -0.49 -25.91 -21.96
N LEU A 1122 0.66 -25.67 -21.32
CA LEU A 1122 0.89 -26.07 -19.93
C LEU A 1122 -0.09 -25.37 -18.98
N PHE A 1123 -0.34 -24.08 -19.20
CA PHE A 1123 -1.27 -23.32 -18.40
C PHE A 1123 -2.73 -23.73 -18.66
N GLN A 1124 -3.12 -23.90 -19.92
CA GLN A 1124 -4.44 -24.39 -20.29
C GLN A 1124 -4.69 -25.74 -19.60
N TRP A 1125 -3.72 -26.66 -19.66
CA TRP A 1125 -3.78 -27.94 -18.95
C TRP A 1125 -3.94 -27.75 -17.44
N SER A 1126 -3.20 -26.82 -16.82
CA SER A 1126 -3.29 -26.55 -15.39
C SER A 1126 -4.66 -26.01 -14.95
N ILE A 1127 -5.36 -25.27 -15.81
CA ILE A 1127 -6.67 -24.67 -15.51
C ILE A 1127 -7.82 -25.63 -15.76
N THR A 1128 -7.74 -26.40 -16.85
CA THR A 1128 -8.81 -27.30 -17.32
C THR A 1128 -8.80 -28.65 -16.61
N ASN A 1129 -7.61 -29.24 -16.38
CA ASN A 1129 -7.47 -30.58 -15.81
C ASN A 1129 -6.98 -30.54 -14.36
N GLN A 1130 -7.68 -29.80 -13.50
CA GLN A 1130 -7.26 -29.53 -12.11
C GLN A 1130 -7.11 -30.81 -11.27
N TRP A 1131 -7.89 -31.85 -11.56
CA TRP A 1131 -7.77 -33.15 -10.88
C TRP A 1131 -6.42 -33.82 -11.14
N GLU A 1132 -5.95 -33.84 -12.39
CA GLU A 1132 -4.65 -34.42 -12.74
C GLU A 1132 -3.50 -33.63 -12.10
N VAL A 1133 -3.61 -32.29 -12.10
CA VAL A 1133 -2.64 -31.43 -11.42
C VAL A 1133 -2.60 -31.74 -9.91
N SER A 1134 -3.76 -31.90 -9.27
CA SER A 1134 -3.86 -32.23 -7.84
C SER A 1134 -3.18 -33.57 -7.51
N LYS A 1135 -3.33 -34.60 -8.36
CA LYS A 1135 -2.63 -35.88 -8.20
C LYS A 1135 -1.10 -35.72 -8.22
N ILE A 1136 -0.57 -34.85 -9.08
CA ILE A 1136 0.88 -34.57 -9.11
C ILE A 1136 1.34 -33.92 -7.81
N PHE A 1137 0.57 -32.97 -7.24
CA PHE A 1137 0.94 -32.40 -5.95
C PHE A 1137 0.80 -33.39 -4.79
N ILE A 1138 -0.14 -34.33 -4.86
CA ILE A 1138 -0.24 -35.44 -3.90
C ILE A 1138 1.01 -36.32 -3.98
N SER A 1139 1.49 -36.64 -5.20
CA SER A 1139 2.72 -37.42 -5.36
C SER A 1139 3.95 -36.66 -4.88
N ILE A 1140 4.06 -35.34 -5.12
CA ILE A 1140 5.10 -34.47 -4.56
C ILE A 1140 5.05 -34.48 -3.03
N THR A 1141 3.86 -34.43 -2.43
CA THR A 1141 3.68 -34.51 -0.98
C THR A 1141 4.23 -35.80 -0.43
N LEU A 1142 3.87 -36.92 -1.08
CA LEU A 1142 4.31 -38.25 -0.71
C LEU A 1142 5.84 -38.38 -0.84
N VAL A 1143 6.42 -37.90 -1.95
CA VAL A 1143 7.88 -37.81 -2.14
C VAL A 1143 8.53 -36.95 -1.06
N GLY A 1144 7.92 -35.83 -0.68
CA GLY A 1144 8.43 -34.95 0.38
C GLY A 1144 8.48 -35.64 1.75
N PHE A 1145 7.45 -36.42 2.08
CA PHE A 1145 7.44 -37.27 3.27
C PHE A 1145 8.48 -38.39 3.19
N ILE A 1146 8.62 -39.05 2.02
CA ILE A 1146 9.64 -40.07 1.77
C ILE A 1146 11.05 -39.50 1.99
N LEU A 1147 11.34 -38.33 1.43
CA LEU A 1147 12.67 -37.71 1.51
C LEU A 1147 12.95 -37.04 2.86
N GLN A 1148 11.97 -37.02 3.79
CA GLN A 1148 12.01 -36.24 5.03
C GLN A 1148 12.33 -34.75 4.80
N ARG A 1149 12.08 -34.27 3.59
CA ARG A 1149 12.31 -32.88 3.20
C ARG A 1149 11.00 -32.13 3.41
N ARG A 1150 10.85 -31.52 4.60
CA ARG A 1150 9.66 -30.75 4.98
C ARG A 1150 9.25 -29.70 3.94
N ILE A 1151 10.22 -29.07 3.27
CA ILE A 1151 9.95 -28.08 2.23
C ILE A 1151 9.18 -28.70 1.06
N ILE A 1152 9.56 -29.90 0.62
CA ILE A 1152 8.91 -30.60 -0.50
C ILE A 1152 7.51 -31.06 -0.08
N SER A 1153 7.35 -31.58 1.15
CA SER A 1153 6.03 -31.95 1.66
C SER A 1153 5.10 -30.75 1.81
N ASP A 1154 5.62 -29.59 2.23
CA ASP A 1154 4.84 -28.38 2.40
C ASP A 1154 4.40 -27.80 1.05
N ILE A 1155 5.27 -27.82 0.04
CA ILE A 1155 4.92 -27.45 -1.34
C ILE A 1155 3.83 -28.38 -1.87
N GLY A 1156 4.02 -29.69 -1.73
CA GLY A 1156 3.03 -30.69 -2.13
C GLY A 1156 1.67 -30.44 -1.48
N LEU A 1157 1.61 -30.33 -0.15
CA LEU A 1157 0.37 -30.12 0.61
C LEU A 1157 -0.33 -28.82 0.20
N SER A 1158 0.43 -27.75 0.02
CA SER A 1158 -0.12 -26.46 -0.41
C SER A 1158 -0.70 -26.52 -1.83
N GLY A 1159 -0.03 -27.20 -2.76
CA GLY A 1159 -0.52 -27.37 -4.13
C GLY A 1159 -1.74 -28.28 -4.20
N THR A 1160 -1.75 -29.39 -3.47
CA THR A 1160 -2.92 -30.28 -3.38
C THR A 1160 -4.13 -29.53 -2.84
N PHE A 1161 -3.96 -28.78 -1.75
CA PHE A 1161 -5.05 -27.98 -1.18
C PHE A 1161 -5.57 -26.95 -2.20
N MET A 1162 -4.67 -26.23 -2.87
CA MET A 1162 -5.04 -25.20 -3.84
C MET A 1162 -5.84 -25.75 -5.02
N PHE A 1163 -5.34 -26.78 -5.69
CA PHE A 1163 -6.01 -27.33 -6.88
C PHE A 1163 -7.26 -28.15 -6.54
N LEU A 1164 -7.31 -28.77 -5.36
CA LEU A 1164 -8.54 -29.43 -4.89
C LEU A 1164 -9.62 -28.42 -4.54
N PHE A 1165 -9.24 -27.30 -3.92
CA PHE A 1165 -10.18 -26.22 -3.62
C PHE A 1165 -10.74 -25.59 -4.90
N THR A 1166 -9.88 -25.26 -5.87
CA THR A 1166 -10.35 -24.71 -7.15
C THR A 1166 -11.23 -25.70 -7.89
N LEU A 1167 -10.95 -27.00 -7.81
CA LEU A 1167 -11.75 -28.03 -8.48
C LEU A 1167 -13.18 -28.08 -7.93
N ILE A 1168 -13.35 -27.84 -6.63
CA ILE A 1168 -14.65 -27.88 -5.95
C ILE A 1168 -15.44 -26.58 -6.17
N MET A 1169 -14.75 -25.42 -6.17
CA MET A 1169 -15.42 -24.12 -6.13
C MET A 1169 -15.52 -23.42 -7.49
N LEU A 1170 -14.70 -23.79 -8.47
CA LEU A 1170 -14.64 -23.12 -9.78
C LEU A 1170 -15.16 -24.04 -10.87
N GLY A 1171 -16.40 -23.79 -11.31
CA GLY A 1171 -17.01 -24.43 -12.47
C GLY A 1171 -16.55 -23.82 -13.80
N GLU A 1172 -17.11 -24.33 -14.89
CA GLU A 1172 -16.82 -23.90 -16.26
C GLU A 1172 -17.13 -22.41 -16.49
N ARG A 1173 -18.19 -21.89 -15.83
CA ARG A 1173 -18.57 -20.47 -15.86
C ARG A 1173 -17.46 -19.54 -15.41
N SER A 1174 -16.67 -19.94 -14.41
CA SER A 1174 -15.53 -19.13 -13.96
C SER A 1174 -14.49 -18.92 -15.06
N ILE A 1175 -14.36 -19.88 -15.97
CA ILE A 1175 -13.43 -19.83 -17.10
C ILE A 1175 -14.02 -18.92 -18.19
N THR A 1176 -15.30 -19.08 -18.53
CA THR A 1176 -15.96 -18.27 -19.55
C THR A 1176 -16.02 -16.79 -19.18
N GLU A 1177 -16.26 -16.47 -17.91
CA GLU A 1177 -16.32 -15.09 -17.40
C GLU A 1177 -14.92 -14.47 -17.23
N SER A 1178 -13.91 -15.26 -16.85
CA SER A 1178 -12.52 -14.76 -16.71
C SER A 1178 -11.85 -14.51 -18.05
N PHE A 1179 -12.17 -15.31 -19.08
CA PHE A 1179 -11.52 -15.27 -20.40
C PHE A 1179 -12.56 -15.02 -21.51
N SER A 1180 -12.92 -13.74 -21.70
CA SER A 1180 -13.85 -13.31 -22.74
C SER A 1180 -13.35 -13.72 -24.14
N GLY A 1181 -14.10 -14.60 -24.84
CA GLY A 1181 -13.76 -15.09 -26.18
C GLY A 1181 -13.35 -16.57 -26.27
N GLY A 1182 -13.36 -17.32 -25.16
CA GLY A 1182 -13.20 -18.79 -25.15
C GLY A 1182 -11.79 -19.30 -25.42
N ILE A 1183 -10.83 -18.43 -25.74
CA ILE A 1183 -9.45 -18.79 -26.01
C ILE A 1183 -8.63 -18.65 -24.71
N LEU A 1184 -8.25 -19.78 -24.12
CA LEU A 1184 -7.38 -19.84 -22.95
C LEU A 1184 -5.92 -19.62 -23.35
N LYS A 1185 -5.49 -18.35 -23.37
CA LYS A 1185 -4.08 -17.97 -23.55
C LYS A 1185 -3.52 -17.34 -22.29
N VAL A 1186 -2.27 -17.67 -22.00
CA VAL A 1186 -1.52 -17.04 -20.92
C VAL A 1186 -1.13 -15.66 -21.37
N ASP A 1187 -1.45 -14.63 -20.59
CA ASP A 1187 -0.79 -13.35 -20.82
C ASP A 1187 0.64 -13.41 -20.24
N MET A 1188 1.62 -13.45 -21.15
CA MET A 1188 3.05 -13.56 -20.81
C MET A 1188 3.54 -12.39 -19.95
N ALA A 1189 2.84 -11.24 -19.97
CA ALA A 1189 3.13 -10.13 -19.07
C ALA A 1189 2.96 -10.52 -17.60
N TYR A 1190 1.99 -11.39 -17.28
CA TYR A 1190 1.79 -11.87 -15.90
C TYR A 1190 2.77 -12.97 -15.50
N VAL A 1191 3.15 -13.85 -16.44
CA VAL A 1191 4.22 -14.84 -16.21
C VAL A 1191 5.54 -14.14 -15.88
N LYS A 1192 5.86 -13.04 -16.57
CA LYS A 1192 7.00 -12.18 -16.26
C LYS A 1192 6.98 -11.73 -14.79
N VAL A 1193 5.85 -11.19 -14.33
CA VAL A 1193 5.69 -10.72 -12.93
C VAL A 1193 5.85 -11.86 -11.93
N LEU A 1194 5.28 -13.03 -12.22
CA LEU A 1194 5.42 -14.24 -11.40
C LEU A 1194 6.90 -14.63 -11.25
N LEU A 1195 7.63 -14.69 -12.36
CA LEU A 1195 9.03 -15.10 -12.38
C LEU A 1195 9.94 -14.10 -11.71
N ILE A 1196 9.67 -12.79 -11.84
CA ILE A 1196 10.39 -11.76 -11.07
C ILE A 1196 10.22 -12.02 -9.56
N GLY A 1197 8.99 -12.23 -9.10
CA GLY A 1197 8.71 -12.51 -7.69
C GLY A 1197 9.41 -13.78 -7.20
N CYS A 1198 9.34 -14.87 -7.98
CA CYS A 1198 10.06 -16.11 -7.71
C CYS A 1198 11.57 -15.90 -7.65
N LEU A 1199 12.13 -15.18 -8.62
CA LEU A 1199 13.56 -14.92 -8.71
C LEU A 1199 14.05 -14.09 -7.51
N MET A 1200 13.30 -13.07 -7.09
CA MET A 1200 13.61 -12.31 -5.86
C MET A 1200 13.64 -13.22 -4.63
N LEU A 1201 12.63 -14.08 -4.46
CA LEU A 1201 12.57 -15.01 -3.32
C LEU A 1201 13.71 -16.03 -3.35
N PHE A 1202 13.97 -16.66 -4.50
CA PHE A 1202 15.04 -17.64 -4.63
C PHE A 1202 16.41 -17.00 -4.46
N SER A 1203 16.62 -15.80 -4.99
CA SER A 1203 17.87 -15.04 -4.80
C SER A 1203 18.11 -14.79 -3.32
N LEU A 1204 17.11 -14.29 -2.58
CA LEU A 1204 17.26 -14.02 -1.15
C LEU A 1204 17.44 -15.31 -0.33
N LYS A 1205 16.74 -16.39 -0.69
CA LYS A 1205 16.74 -17.64 0.07
C LYS A 1205 18.00 -18.48 -0.15
N LEU A 1206 18.52 -18.51 -1.38
CA LEU A 1206 19.69 -19.31 -1.77
C LEU A 1206 20.99 -18.51 -1.64
N ASN A 1207 20.96 -17.21 -1.92
CA ASN A 1207 22.13 -16.35 -1.90
C ASN A 1207 21.80 -14.99 -1.24
N PRO A 1208 21.65 -14.93 0.09
CA PRO A 1208 21.18 -13.74 0.81
C PRO A 1208 22.10 -12.52 0.67
N LYS A 1209 23.37 -12.72 0.28
CA LYS A 1209 24.34 -11.64 0.02
C LYS A 1209 24.37 -11.18 -1.44
N GLY A 1210 23.64 -11.85 -2.34
CA GLY A 1210 23.62 -11.64 -3.79
C GLY A 1210 24.74 -12.31 -4.56
N LEU A 1211 24.67 -12.32 -5.89
CA LEU A 1211 25.60 -13.04 -6.78
C LEU A 1211 27.05 -12.62 -6.59
N ILE A 1212 27.29 -11.31 -6.41
CA ILE A 1212 28.60 -10.72 -6.15
C ILE A 1212 28.53 -9.93 -4.84
N PRO A 1213 28.78 -10.58 -3.69
CA PRO A 1213 28.66 -9.94 -2.37
C PRO A 1213 29.70 -8.83 -2.17
N GLU A 1214 29.49 -8.00 -1.14
CA GLU A 1214 30.48 -7.01 -0.72
C GLU A 1214 31.80 -7.67 -0.33
N VAL A 1215 32.90 -7.10 -0.79
CA VAL A 1215 34.25 -7.52 -0.40
C VAL A 1215 34.64 -6.79 0.89
N PRO A 1216 34.85 -7.48 2.02
CA PRO A 1216 35.21 -6.84 3.27
C PRO A 1216 36.58 -6.16 3.15
N PHE A 1217 36.61 -4.86 3.40
CA PHE A 1217 37.85 -4.08 3.37
C PHE A 1217 38.54 -4.18 4.74
N ARG A 1218 39.70 -4.85 4.80
CA ARG A 1218 40.59 -4.80 5.97
C ARG A 1218 41.73 -3.84 5.64
N PRO A 1219 41.99 -2.80 6.45
CA PRO A 1219 43.18 -1.99 6.26
C PRO A 1219 44.39 -2.92 6.30
N LYS A 1220 45.30 -2.79 5.33
CA LYS A 1220 46.56 -3.53 5.37
C LYS A 1220 47.25 -3.12 6.67
N LYS A 1221 47.36 -4.04 7.62
CA LYS A 1221 48.30 -3.86 8.73
C LYS A 1221 49.66 -3.72 8.04
N GLU A 1222 50.29 -2.56 8.15
CA GLU A 1222 51.74 -2.52 7.98
C GLU A 1222 52.28 -3.53 8.97
N LEU A 1223 52.74 -4.66 8.46
CA LEU A 1223 53.63 -5.53 9.21
C LEU A 1223 54.86 -4.67 9.45
N VAL A 1224 54.90 -3.99 10.58
CA VAL A 1224 56.14 -3.46 11.13
C VAL A 1224 57.00 -4.69 11.32
N MET A 1225 57.83 -4.97 10.31
CA MET A 1225 58.94 -5.89 10.37
C MET A 1225 59.94 -5.23 11.34
N LYS A 1226 59.63 -5.27 12.63
CA LYS A 1226 60.60 -4.99 13.68
C LYS A 1226 61.45 -6.24 13.73
N SER A 1227 62.53 -6.21 12.95
CA SER A 1227 63.75 -6.95 13.20
C SER A 1227 64.23 -6.60 14.61
N ILE A 1228 63.65 -7.25 15.60
CA ILE A 1228 64.29 -7.44 16.89
C ILE A 1228 64.89 -8.83 16.80
N VAL A 1229 66.12 -8.86 16.28
CA VAL A 1229 67.08 -9.91 16.54
C VAL A 1229 67.30 -9.87 18.05
N ILE A 1230 66.62 -10.75 18.78
CA ILE A 1230 67.13 -11.22 20.06
C ILE A 1230 67.85 -12.51 19.71
N SER A 1231 69.18 -12.46 19.87
CA SER A 1231 70.04 -13.61 19.97
C SER A 1231 69.58 -14.47 21.15
N GLU A 1232 68.98 -15.61 20.86
CA GLU A 1232 69.09 -16.76 21.76
C GLU A 1232 69.97 -17.77 21.04
N GLY A 1233 71.17 -17.92 21.58
CA GLY A 1233 72.15 -18.90 21.14
C GLY A 1233 71.75 -20.31 21.54
N ASP A 1234 72.47 -21.23 20.92
CA ASP A 1234 72.55 -22.65 21.27
C ASP A 1234 72.65 -22.87 22.78
N ASP A 1235 71.79 -23.73 23.33
CA ASP A 1235 72.22 -24.89 24.13
C ASP A 1235 71.00 -25.74 24.60
N LYS A 1236 70.97 -26.99 24.11
CA LYS A 1236 70.28 -28.20 24.62
C LYS A 1236 68.77 -28.36 24.50
#